data_AF-A0AAN6IBT2-F1
#
_entry.id   AF-A0AAN6IBT2-F1
#
_cell.length_a   1.000
_cell.length_b   1.000
_cell.length_c   1.000
_cell.angle_alpha   90.00
_cell.angle_beta   90.00
_cell.angle_gamma   90.00
#
_symmetry.space_group_name_H-M   'P 1'
#
loop_
_entity.id
_entity.type
_entity.pdbx_description
1 polymer ?
#
loop_
_entity_poly.entity_id
_entity_poly.type
_entity_poly.pdbx_seq_one_letter_code
_entity_poly.pdbx_strand_id
1 'polypeptide(L)'
;MDRSLAALLRSLQTSDSSADALRLLPTATNLLSRLSNPLNVTLLTSHLLSNDILYPRPIEIAQSRQIFSVFYTALVRLIEDKQSPVHAQLRSNLPVREWVKAVVQGADDKSPRWRHTLLIGGLLLAFQSRQFEDLPPDLRNKLEAALVTASNLALLQKDAEPNCELPVIFVLNHTFPLLSGYHQSQVQFDLLLPVLVNAIFFSREGLEQGYWLGTIDNDVRQFGGQKFSWSSRSRSFGKVNEIKSRSLVAPLGALSRLMAHCIDNVQDPSLIVYSTNRIAEFARTLATSWRQNKLSEVDPREEAQYLDQETINQTLPVLLQLLRNTVFAAVITLRSVVGRTLCDSALASNNTAPSLAMQTLHILRDTYFIAHRFGLTSSSQYTFVNTTAIDILSRYQAQSEHFLEAIKPAELERIPVHPLDRTYDLFFLNTAEHFTLTLSPRTNQELLFNSAAPYVDPRGDPRLGEIFEAAHSVMLAILAAPQNAEVATRNVPFYVETLLHSFPKPLTAQQFRFAMKSVVRLAAPPSPIAMSMPLMQAIVLDLLRERVEHASEDLLPSNHDVPVESNQPLSERTVLLLSIIDCLNSLPIPLLEDWLPVTADLLQKVKNPVQKQQCQQRLWAALSDGEMDVERAASCVAWWTSRGGREHVMLGEQPEEQEYLMSGALQFDSKL
;
A
#
# COMPACT_ATOMS: atom_id res chain seq x y z
N MET A 1 -20.07 -27.50 -51.82
CA MET A 1 -19.29 -27.55 -50.58
C MET A 1 -17.82 -27.66 -50.94
N ASP A 2 -16.97 -26.80 -50.39
CA ASP A 2 -15.52 -26.94 -50.56
C ASP A 2 -15.04 -28.27 -49.97
N ARG A 3 -14.28 -29.05 -50.74
CA ARG A 3 -13.78 -30.38 -50.30
C ARG A 3 -12.93 -30.28 -49.03
N SER A 4 -12.23 -29.17 -48.83
CA SER A 4 -11.43 -28.88 -47.63
C SER A 4 -12.27 -28.68 -46.38
N LEU A 5 -13.42 -27.99 -46.49
CA LEU A 5 -14.36 -27.82 -45.38
C LEU A 5 -14.96 -29.16 -44.96
N ALA A 6 -15.44 -29.95 -45.93
CA ALA A 6 -16.01 -31.27 -45.65
C ALA A 6 -14.99 -32.26 -45.06
N ALA A 7 -13.70 -32.10 -45.40
CA ALA A 7 -12.62 -32.87 -44.79
C ALA A 7 -12.35 -32.43 -43.35
N LEU A 8 -12.23 -31.12 -43.10
CA LEU A 8 -12.03 -30.59 -41.75
C LEU A 8 -13.17 -30.97 -40.80
N LEU A 9 -14.42 -30.81 -41.23
CA LEU A 9 -15.60 -31.16 -40.42
C LEU A 9 -15.61 -32.64 -40.07
N ARG A 10 -15.28 -33.52 -41.03
CA ARG A 10 -15.13 -34.95 -40.77
C ARG A 10 -13.99 -35.22 -39.78
N SER A 11 -12.82 -34.63 -39.98
CA SER A 11 -11.68 -34.79 -39.08
C SER A 11 -11.99 -34.33 -37.66
N LEU A 12 -12.72 -33.22 -37.47
CA LEU A 12 -13.17 -32.76 -36.16
C LEU A 12 -14.18 -33.70 -35.50
N GLN A 13 -15.06 -34.34 -36.30
CA GLN A 13 -16.04 -35.32 -35.81
C GLN A 13 -15.40 -36.67 -35.46
N THR A 14 -14.35 -37.07 -36.17
CA THR A 14 -13.66 -38.36 -35.98
C THR A 14 -12.42 -38.25 -35.08
N SER A 15 -12.20 -37.09 -34.43
CA SER A 15 -11.06 -36.93 -33.53
C SER A 15 -11.34 -37.64 -32.19
N ASP A 16 -10.49 -38.59 -31.81
CA ASP A 16 -10.65 -39.34 -30.57
C ASP A 16 -10.10 -38.59 -29.33
N SER A 17 -9.22 -37.61 -29.54
CA SER A 17 -8.57 -36.85 -28.47
C SER A 17 -8.72 -35.33 -28.65
N SER A 18 -8.80 -34.61 -27.53
CA SER A 18 -8.82 -33.15 -27.51
C SER A 18 -7.55 -32.56 -28.15
N ALA A 19 -6.38 -33.16 -27.89
CA ALA A 19 -5.12 -32.72 -28.47
C ALA A 19 -5.13 -32.80 -30.01
N ASP A 20 -5.71 -33.84 -30.59
CA ASP A 20 -5.81 -33.99 -32.04
C ASP A 20 -6.82 -33.01 -32.64
N ALA A 21 -7.96 -32.80 -31.98
CA ALA A 21 -8.93 -31.79 -32.39
C ALA A 21 -8.34 -30.36 -32.35
N LEU A 22 -7.57 -30.03 -31.31
CA LEU A 22 -6.91 -28.72 -31.17
C LEU A 22 -5.84 -28.49 -32.26
N ARG A 23 -5.13 -29.54 -32.72
CA ARG A 23 -4.19 -29.45 -33.85
C ARG A 23 -4.86 -29.04 -35.17
N LEU A 24 -6.17 -29.20 -35.29
CA LEU A 24 -6.93 -28.80 -36.49
C LEU A 24 -7.33 -27.32 -36.47
N LEU A 25 -7.21 -26.62 -35.34
CA LEU A 25 -7.59 -25.21 -35.22
C LEU A 25 -6.86 -24.27 -36.21
N PRO A 26 -5.55 -24.39 -36.49
CA PRO A 26 -4.89 -23.55 -37.50
C PRO A 26 -5.50 -23.71 -38.90
N THR A 27 -5.91 -24.94 -39.26
CA THR A 27 -6.62 -25.23 -40.51
C THR A 27 -8.00 -24.59 -40.52
N ALA A 28 -8.72 -24.66 -39.39
CA ALA A 28 -10.01 -24.00 -39.21
C ALA A 28 -9.87 -22.47 -39.34
N THR A 29 -8.87 -21.85 -38.73
CA THR A 29 -8.57 -20.41 -38.85
C THR A 29 -8.31 -20.01 -40.31
N ASN A 30 -7.47 -20.76 -41.02
CA ASN A 30 -7.17 -20.50 -42.44
C ASN A 30 -8.39 -20.64 -43.35
N LEU A 31 -9.25 -21.63 -43.09
CA LEU A 31 -10.49 -21.78 -43.85
C LEU A 31 -11.47 -20.66 -43.53
N LEU A 32 -11.66 -20.33 -42.24
CA LEU A 32 -12.54 -19.24 -41.83
C LEU A 32 -12.18 -17.92 -42.53
N SER A 33 -10.90 -17.57 -42.68
CA SER A 33 -10.50 -16.31 -43.33
C SER A 33 -10.67 -16.31 -44.86
N ARG A 34 -10.82 -17.47 -45.51
CA ARG A 34 -10.85 -17.62 -46.98
C ARG A 34 -12.22 -18.01 -47.56
N LEU A 35 -13.09 -18.62 -46.75
CA LEU A 35 -14.42 -19.01 -47.19
C LEU A 35 -15.21 -17.81 -47.73
N SER A 36 -15.78 -17.98 -48.92
CA SER A 36 -16.55 -16.92 -49.61
C SER A 36 -18.07 -17.12 -49.54
N ASN A 37 -18.54 -18.28 -49.07
CA ASN A 37 -19.97 -18.55 -48.88
C ASN A 37 -20.35 -18.37 -47.39
N PRO A 38 -21.30 -17.47 -47.05
CA PRO A 38 -21.67 -17.21 -45.66
C PRO A 38 -22.22 -18.45 -44.94
N LEU A 39 -22.96 -19.33 -45.63
CA LEU A 39 -23.48 -20.56 -45.02
C LEU A 39 -22.36 -21.52 -44.59
N ASN A 40 -21.26 -21.57 -45.35
CA ASN A 40 -20.10 -22.38 -44.99
C ASN A 40 -19.37 -21.81 -43.76
N VAL A 41 -19.33 -20.48 -43.63
CA VAL A 41 -18.76 -19.79 -42.47
C VAL A 41 -19.59 -20.06 -41.22
N THR A 42 -20.93 -19.94 -41.32
CA THR A 42 -21.87 -20.27 -40.25
C THR A 42 -21.75 -21.72 -39.82
N LEU A 43 -21.71 -22.65 -40.79
CA LEU A 43 -21.56 -24.09 -40.52
C LEU A 43 -20.27 -24.41 -39.78
N LEU A 44 -19.13 -23.92 -40.26
CA LEU A 44 -17.83 -24.14 -39.61
C LEU A 44 -17.82 -23.57 -38.20
N THR A 45 -18.39 -22.38 -38.01
CA THR A 45 -18.47 -21.73 -36.71
C THR A 45 -19.34 -22.51 -35.72
N SER A 46 -20.54 -22.94 -36.13
CA SER A 46 -21.44 -23.78 -35.31
C SER A 46 -20.76 -25.08 -34.90
N HIS A 47 -20.03 -25.74 -35.82
CA HIS A 47 -19.28 -26.97 -35.49
C HIS A 47 -18.11 -26.73 -34.53
N LEU A 48 -17.38 -25.62 -34.65
CA LEU A 48 -16.31 -25.28 -33.71
C LEU A 48 -16.85 -25.02 -32.30
N LEU A 49 -18.01 -24.38 -32.18
CA LEU A 49 -18.61 -24.07 -30.88
C LEU A 49 -19.35 -25.25 -30.25
N SER A 50 -19.96 -26.14 -31.05
CA SER A 50 -20.74 -27.29 -30.55
C SER A 50 -19.89 -28.55 -30.31
N ASN A 51 -18.65 -28.60 -30.80
CA ASN A 51 -17.80 -29.78 -30.61
C ASN A 51 -17.17 -29.82 -29.21
N ASP A 52 -17.71 -30.65 -28.33
CA ASP A 52 -17.25 -30.80 -26.94
C ASP A 52 -15.81 -31.31 -26.80
N ILE A 53 -15.24 -31.98 -27.81
CA ILE A 53 -13.85 -32.47 -27.77
C ILE A 53 -12.85 -31.30 -27.72
N LEU A 54 -13.24 -30.13 -28.25
CA LEU A 54 -12.44 -28.89 -28.17
C LEU A 54 -12.48 -28.25 -26.78
N TYR A 55 -13.35 -28.72 -25.89
CA TYR A 55 -13.59 -28.15 -24.56
C TYR A 55 -13.60 -29.26 -23.51
N PRO A 56 -12.42 -29.82 -23.16
CA PRO A 56 -12.34 -30.88 -22.16
C PRO A 56 -12.84 -30.39 -20.80
N ARG A 57 -13.28 -31.35 -19.99
CA ARG A 57 -13.80 -31.12 -18.65
C ARG A 57 -12.81 -31.66 -17.60
N PRO A 58 -12.42 -30.88 -16.59
CA PRO A 58 -12.83 -29.50 -16.31
C PRO A 58 -12.30 -28.50 -17.35
N ILE A 59 -13.03 -27.40 -17.56
CA ILE A 59 -12.69 -26.39 -18.57
C ILE A 59 -11.39 -25.67 -18.18
N GLU A 60 -10.48 -25.57 -19.15
CA GLU A 60 -9.18 -24.90 -19.02
C GLU A 60 -9.14 -23.59 -19.82
N ILE A 61 -8.56 -22.54 -19.24
CA ILE A 61 -8.47 -21.23 -19.90
C ILE A 61 -7.50 -21.30 -21.09
N ALA A 62 -6.42 -22.08 -20.97
CA ALA A 62 -5.41 -22.21 -22.02
C ALA A 62 -6.02 -22.69 -23.35
N GLN A 63 -6.95 -23.65 -23.30
CA GLN A 63 -7.61 -24.20 -24.48
C GLN A 63 -8.70 -23.26 -24.99
N SER A 64 -9.47 -22.66 -24.08
CA SER A 64 -10.45 -21.62 -24.40
C SER A 64 -9.80 -20.44 -25.12
N ARG A 65 -8.58 -20.06 -24.72
CA ARG A 65 -7.77 -19.03 -25.38
C ARG A 65 -7.38 -19.41 -26.81
N GLN A 66 -7.10 -20.68 -27.11
CA GLN A 66 -6.80 -21.12 -28.48
C GLN A 66 -8.02 -20.91 -29.39
N ILE A 67 -9.22 -21.24 -28.91
CA ILE A 67 -10.46 -21.08 -29.68
C ILE A 67 -10.80 -19.59 -29.84
N PHE A 68 -10.62 -18.78 -28.79
CA PHE A 68 -10.69 -17.32 -28.90
C PHE A 68 -9.75 -16.79 -30.00
N SER A 69 -8.50 -17.30 -30.04
CA SER A 69 -7.51 -16.93 -31.05
C SER A 69 -7.90 -17.34 -32.46
N VAL A 70 -8.67 -18.43 -32.66
CA VAL A 70 -9.16 -18.82 -33.98
C VAL A 70 -10.00 -17.72 -34.61
N PHE A 71 -10.98 -17.19 -33.87
CA PHE A 71 -11.87 -16.14 -34.37
C PHE A 71 -11.15 -14.80 -34.50
N TYR A 72 -10.33 -14.44 -33.51
CA TYR A 72 -9.49 -13.24 -33.55
C TYR A 72 -8.58 -13.22 -34.78
N THR A 73 -7.78 -14.27 -34.97
CA THR A 73 -6.80 -14.35 -36.06
C THR A 73 -7.46 -14.51 -37.43
N ALA A 74 -8.58 -15.24 -37.53
CA ALA A 74 -9.29 -15.36 -38.80
C ALA A 74 -9.81 -14.00 -39.30
N LEU A 75 -10.35 -13.17 -38.39
CA LEU A 75 -10.82 -11.83 -38.74
C LEU A 75 -9.66 -10.89 -39.09
N VAL A 76 -8.57 -10.88 -38.29
CA VAL A 76 -7.38 -10.07 -38.59
C VAL A 76 -6.84 -10.41 -39.98
N ARG A 77 -6.70 -11.70 -40.32
CA ARG A 77 -6.26 -12.14 -41.65
C ARG A 77 -7.22 -11.72 -42.76
N LEU A 78 -8.54 -11.85 -42.54
CA LEU A 78 -9.54 -11.43 -43.52
C LEU A 78 -9.43 -9.92 -43.85
N ILE A 79 -9.17 -9.10 -42.83
CA ILE A 79 -8.98 -7.65 -42.98
C ILE A 79 -7.67 -7.36 -43.72
N GLU A 80 -6.55 -7.96 -43.28
CA GLU A 80 -5.22 -7.77 -43.88
C GLU A 80 -5.19 -8.19 -45.35
N ASP A 81 -5.76 -9.35 -45.67
CA ASP A 81 -5.85 -9.85 -47.05
C ASP A 81 -6.63 -8.87 -47.92
N LYS A 82 -7.71 -8.27 -47.42
CA LYS A 82 -8.52 -7.30 -48.18
C LYS A 82 -7.81 -5.97 -48.41
N GLN A 83 -6.96 -5.53 -47.48
CA GLN A 83 -6.16 -4.30 -47.62
C GLN A 83 -4.90 -4.50 -48.48
N SER A 84 -4.33 -5.71 -48.54
CA SER A 84 -3.03 -5.96 -49.20
C SER A 84 -3.16 -6.29 -50.70
N PRO A 85 -2.72 -5.43 -51.64
CA PRO A 85 -2.84 -5.65 -53.10
C PRO A 85 -2.21 -6.96 -53.60
N VAL A 86 -1.22 -7.49 -52.88
CA VAL A 86 -0.47 -8.71 -53.22
C VAL A 86 -1.32 -9.99 -53.13
N HIS A 87 -2.37 -10.01 -52.30
CA HIS A 87 -3.11 -11.23 -51.98
C HIS A 87 -4.37 -11.46 -52.82
N ALA A 88 -4.58 -10.71 -53.92
CA ALA A 88 -5.84 -10.65 -54.67
C ALA A 88 -6.46 -12.00 -55.07
N GLN A 89 -5.64 -13.01 -55.38
CA GLN A 89 -6.10 -14.33 -55.84
C GLN A 89 -6.54 -15.29 -54.72
N LEU A 90 -6.17 -15.02 -53.45
CA LEU A 90 -6.42 -15.90 -52.29
C LEU A 90 -7.47 -15.32 -51.32
N ARG A 91 -8.07 -14.17 -51.65
CA ARG A 91 -8.99 -13.45 -50.76
C ARG A 91 -10.37 -14.08 -50.74
N SER A 92 -11.04 -13.97 -49.61
CA SER A 92 -12.49 -14.17 -49.55
C SER A 92 -13.21 -13.03 -50.29
N ASN A 93 -14.13 -13.41 -51.19
CA ASN A 93 -15.02 -12.48 -51.87
C ASN A 93 -16.12 -11.93 -50.95
N LEU A 94 -16.32 -12.53 -49.76
CA LEU A 94 -17.36 -12.12 -48.82
C LEU A 94 -16.97 -10.79 -48.14
N PRO A 95 -17.83 -9.75 -48.12
CA PRO A 95 -17.52 -8.52 -47.42
C PRO A 95 -17.42 -8.78 -45.90
N VAL A 96 -16.54 -8.04 -45.21
CA VAL A 96 -16.23 -8.26 -43.78
C VAL A 96 -17.51 -8.25 -42.94
N ARG A 97 -18.44 -7.33 -43.23
CA ARG A 97 -19.75 -7.26 -42.56
C ARG A 97 -20.57 -8.55 -42.68
N GLU A 98 -20.63 -9.15 -43.87
CA GLU A 98 -21.38 -10.40 -44.08
C GLU A 98 -20.66 -11.58 -43.46
N TRP A 99 -19.34 -11.58 -43.49
CA TRP A 99 -18.54 -12.58 -42.81
C TRP A 99 -18.78 -12.57 -41.30
N VAL A 100 -18.71 -11.39 -40.66
CA VAL A 100 -18.99 -11.24 -39.22
C VAL A 100 -20.41 -11.71 -38.89
N LYS A 101 -21.42 -11.30 -39.69
CA LYS A 101 -22.80 -11.77 -39.50
C LYS A 101 -22.89 -13.29 -39.59
N ALA A 102 -22.23 -13.90 -40.57
CA ALA A 102 -22.23 -15.35 -40.76
C ALA A 102 -21.55 -16.09 -39.59
N VAL A 103 -20.44 -15.56 -39.08
CA VAL A 103 -19.75 -16.11 -37.89
C VAL A 103 -20.67 -16.00 -36.66
N VAL A 104 -21.24 -14.84 -36.39
CA VAL A 104 -22.15 -14.65 -35.24
C VAL A 104 -23.41 -15.52 -35.36
N GLN A 105 -23.95 -15.72 -36.56
CA GLN A 105 -25.06 -16.65 -36.81
C GLN A 105 -24.70 -18.11 -36.51
N GLY A 106 -23.41 -18.46 -36.51
CA GLY A 106 -22.94 -19.79 -36.13
C GLY A 106 -23.00 -20.04 -34.61
N ALA A 107 -23.13 -18.98 -33.80
CA ALA A 107 -23.37 -19.08 -32.36
C ALA A 107 -24.86 -19.41 -32.08
N ASP A 108 -25.28 -20.59 -32.53
CA ASP A 108 -26.64 -21.09 -32.37
C ASP A 108 -26.87 -21.74 -30.99
N ASP A 109 -28.10 -22.19 -30.74
CA ASP A 109 -28.52 -22.80 -29.47
C ASP A 109 -27.91 -24.19 -29.22
N LYS A 110 -27.10 -24.73 -30.14
CA LYS A 110 -26.41 -26.02 -29.96
C LYS A 110 -25.15 -25.90 -29.13
N SER A 111 -24.69 -24.68 -28.85
CA SER A 111 -23.50 -24.44 -28.05
C SER A 111 -23.83 -23.55 -26.85
N PRO A 112 -23.22 -23.81 -25.67
CA PRO A 112 -23.48 -23.04 -24.47
C PRO A 112 -23.00 -21.59 -24.62
N ARG A 113 -23.68 -20.68 -23.91
CA ARG A 113 -23.48 -19.22 -24.03
C ARG A 113 -22.05 -18.77 -23.68
N TRP A 114 -21.36 -19.47 -22.78
CA TRP A 114 -19.97 -19.16 -22.46
C TRP A 114 -19.03 -19.32 -23.67
N ARG A 115 -19.29 -20.25 -24.59
CA ARG A 115 -18.51 -20.41 -25.84
C ARG A 115 -18.78 -19.27 -26.82
N HIS A 116 -19.99 -18.70 -26.80
CA HIS A 116 -20.32 -17.52 -27.60
C HIS A 116 -19.49 -16.31 -27.19
N THR A 117 -19.17 -16.17 -25.89
CA THR A 117 -18.29 -15.10 -25.41
C THR A 117 -16.90 -15.16 -26.03
N LEU A 118 -16.32 -16.37 -26.21
CA LEU A 118 -15.00 -16.56 -26.83
C LEU A 118 -14.99 -16.07 -28.29
N LEU A 119 -16.04 -16.41 -29.04
CA LEU A 119 -16.21 -15.97 -30.42
C LEU A 119 -16.37 -14.45 -30.48
N ILE A 120 -17.36 -13.89 -29.78
CA ILE A 120 -17.72 -12.48 -29.91
C ILE A 120 -16.58 -11.59 -29.38
N GLY A 121 -15.97 -12.00 -28.26
CA GLY A 121 -14.82 -11.30 -27.70
C GLY A 121 -13.61 -11.31 -28.62
N GLY A 122 -13.34 -12.43 -29.30
CA GLY A 122 -12.28 -12.54 -30.29
C GLY A 122 -12.50 -11.59 -31.47
N LEU A 123 -13.73 -11.45 -31.94
CA LEU A 123 -14.10 -10.51 -33.01
C LEU A 123 -13.92 -9.05 -32.57
N LEU A 124 -14.42 -8.68 -31.38
CA LEU A 124 -14.31 -7.31 -30.86
C LEU A 124 -12.85 -6.88 -30.66
N LEU A 125 -12.01 -7.75 -30.08
CA LEU A 125 -10.60 -7.46 -29.86
C LEU A 125 -9.84 -7.33 -31.18
N ALA A 126 -10.17 -8.14 -32.19
CA ALA A 126 -9.57 -8.06 -33.52
C ALA A 126 -9.81 -6.71 -34.19
N PHE A 127 -11.03 -6.17 -34.11
CA PHE A 127 -11.34 -4.85 -34.67
C PHE A 127 -10.55 -3.72 -34.01
N GLN A 128 -10.36 -3.75 -32.69
CA GLN A 128 -9.58 -2.73 -31.99
C GLN A 128 -8.10 -2.77 -32.36
N SER A 129 -7.52 -3.97 -32.49
CA SER A 129 -6.07 -4.16 -32.65
C SER A 129 -5.47 -3.48 -33.89
N ARG A 130 -6.29 -3.17 -34.90
CA ARG A 130 -5.87 -2.60 -36.18
C ARG A 130 -6.41 -1.20 -36.46
N GLN A 131 -7.05 -0.54 -35.49
CA GLN A 131 -7.74 0.75 -35.68
C GLN A 131 -8.58 0.73 -36.96
N PHE A 132 -9.28 -0.38 -37.21
CA PHE A 132 -10.02 -0.55 -38.46
C PHE A 132 -11.18 0.45 -38.47
N GLU A 133 -11.03 1.54 -39.23
CA GLU A 133 -11.97 2.67 -39.30
C GLU A 133 -13.36 2.28 -39.83
N ASP A 134 -13.49 1.07 -40.39
CA ASP A 134 -14.65 0.64 -41.17
C ASP A 134 -15.60 -0.34 -40.44
N LEU A 135 -15.54 -0.51 -39.12
CA LEU A 135 -16.63 -1.23 -38.44
C LEU A 135 -17.86 -0.32 -38.37
N PRO A 136 -18.98 -0.64 -39.07
CA PRO A 136 -20.16 0.21 -39.00
C PRO A 136 -20.62 0.30 -37.54
N PRO A 137 -20.96 1.49 -37.03
CA PRO A 137 -21.30 1.70 -35.62
C PRO A 137 -22.43 0.76 -35.18
N ASP A 138 -23.41 0.49 -36.05
CA ASP A 138 -24.49 -0.45 -35.81
C ASP A 138 -24.02 -1.89 -35.57
N LEU A 139 -22.99 -2.34 -36.30
CA LEU A 139 -22.46 -3.69 -36.14
C LEU A 139 -21.66 -3.79 -34.85
N ARG A 140 -20.86 -2.76 -34.53
CA ARG A 140 -20.15 -2.66 -33.25
C ARG A 140 -21.12 -2.73 -32.08
N ASN A 141 -22.16 -1.89 -32.12
CA ASN A 141 -23.20 -1.83 -31.09
C ASN A 141 -23.86 -3.19 -30.87
N LYS A 142 -24.19 -3.91 -31.96
CA LYS A 142 -24.76 -5.27 -31.87
C LYS A 142 -23.79 -6.31 -31.31
N LEU A 143 -22.49 -6.23 -31.64
CA LEU A 143 -21.48 -7.13 -31.10
C LEU A 143 -21.24 -6.89 -29.61
N GLU A 144 -21.16 -5.62 -29.18
CA GLU A 144 -21.04 -5.26 -27.76
C GLU A 144 -22.27 -5.77 -26.97
N ALA A 145 -23.50 -5.49 -27.45
CA ALA A 145 -24.72 -5.99 -26.83
C ALA A 145 -24.77 -7.52 -26.78
N ALA A 146 -24.36 -8.21 -27.85
CA ALA A 146 -24.32 -9.66 -27.90
C ALA A 146 -23.30 -10.25 -26.92
N LEU A 147 -22.12 -9.62 -26.77
CA LEU A 147 -21.11 -10.06 -25.80
C LEU A 147 -21.64 -9.96 -24.37
N VAL A 148 -22.23 -8.81 -24.01
CA VAL A 148 -22.80 -8.60 -22.67
C VAL A 148 -23.93 -9.59 -22.40
N THR A 149 -24.84 -9.78 -23.36
CA THR A 149 -25.93 -10.74 -23.24
C THR A 149 -25.41 -12.17 -23.06
N ALA A 150 -24.45 -12.61 -23.89
CA ALA A 150 -23.87 -13.93 -23.78
C ALA A 150 -23.13 -14.13 -22.45
N SER A 151 -22.43 -13.10 -21.97
CA SER A 151 -21.71 -13.14 -20.69
C SER A 151 -22.67 -13.25 -19.51
N ASN A 152 -23.73 -12.44 -19.48
CA ASN A 152 -24.75 -12.49 -18.43
C ASN A 152 -25.47 -13.85 -18.41
N LEU A 153 -25.87 -14.37 -19.57
CA LEU A 153 -26.50 -15.69 -19.66
C LEU A 153 -25.55 -16.82 -19.25
N ALA A 154 -24.25 -16.71 -19.59
CA ALA A 154 -23.25 -17.68 -19.17
C ALA A 154 -23.03 -17.66 -17.65
N LEU A 155 -23.00 -16.48 -17.03
CA LEU A 155 -22.87 -16.34 -15.57
C LEU A 155 -24.10 -16.89 -14.83
N LEU A 156 -25.30 -16.72 -15.38
CA LEU A 156 -26.52 -17.36 -14.86
C LEU A 156 -26.44 -18.89 -14.93
N GLN A 157 -25.68 -19.44 -15.87
CA GLN A 157 -25.50 -20.87 -16.10
C GLN A 157 -24.16 -21.39 -15.58
N LYS A 158 -23.48 -20.67 -14.67
CA LYS A 158 -22.13 -21.01 -14.20
C LYS A 158 -22.00 -22.41 -13.60
N ASP A 159 -23.08 -22.96 -13.05
CA ASP A 159 -23.10 -24.27 -12.40
C ASP A 159 -23.45 -25.42 -13.39
N ALA A 160 -23.65 -25.12 -14.68
CA ALA A 160 -23.99 -26.11 -15.69
C ALA A 160 -22.79 -27.02 -16.07
N GLU A 161 -21.59 -26.45 -16.12
CA GLU A 161 -20.35 -27.16 -16.43
C GLU A 161 -19.22 -26.67 -15.52
N PRO A 162 -18.32 -27.56 -15.07
CA PRO A 162 -17.23 -27.17 -14.18
C PRO A 162 -16.26 -26.19 -14.88
N ASN A 163 -16.06 -25.03 -14.24
CA ASN A 163 -15.18 -23.94 -14.68
C ASN A 163 -15.63 -23.20 -15.95
N CYS A 164 -16.89 -23.28 -16.34
CA CYS A 164 -17.39 -22.60 -17.55
C CYS A 164 -17.42 -21.07 -17.45
N GLU A 165 -17.32 -20.54 -16.24
CA GLU A 165 -17.23 -19.13 -15.93
C GLU A 165 -15.83 -18.54 -16.17
N LEU A 166 -14.77 -19.37 -16.13
CA LEU A 166 -13.39 -18.89 -16.32
C LEU A 166 -13.11 -18.31 -17.72
N PRO A 167 -13.59 -18.93 -18.83
CA PRO A 167 -13.55 -18.31 -20.15
C PRO A 167 -14.26 -16.96 -20.21
N VAL A 168 -15.38 -16.80 -19.50
CA VAL A 168 -16.14 -15.54 -19.47
C VAL A 168 -15.33 -14.44 -18.80
N ILE A 169 -14.71 -14.72 -17.64
CA ILE A 169 -13.79 -13.80 -16.96
C ILE A 169 -12.62 -13.43 -17.88
N PHE A 170 -12.00 -14.44 -18.52
CA PHE A 170 -10.91 -14.22 -19.45
C PHE A 170 -11.31 -13.27 -20.58
N VAL A 171 -12.46 -13.50 -21.22
CA VAL A 171 -12.94 -12.64 -22.31
C VAL A 171 -13.22 -11.23 -21.80
N LEU A 172 -14.03 -11.09 -20.74
CA LEU A 172 -14.41 -9.79 -20.19
C LEU A 172 -13.17 -8.99 -19.78
N ASN A 173 -12.16 -9.59 -19.16
CA ASN A 173 -10.93 -8.88 -18.81
C ASN A 173 -10.23 -8.22 -20.01
N HIS A 174 -10.28 -8.85 -21.18
CA HIS A 174 -9.63 -8.31 -22.39
C HIS A 174 -10.53 -7.37 -23.20
N THR A 175 -11.85 -7.51 -23.09
CA THR A 175 -12.81 -6.75 -23.91
C THR A 175 -13.53 -5.65 -23.16
N PHE A 176 -13.58 -5.67 -21.83
CA PHE A 176 -14.33 -4.70 -21.02
C PHE A 176 -13.92 -3.24 -21.31
N PRO A 177 -12.63 -2.88 -21.43
CA PRO A 177 -12.23 -1.52 -21.80
C PRO A 177 -12.65 -1.09 -23.21
N LEU A 178 -13.05 -2.04 -24.07
CA LEU A 178 -13.47 -1.78 -25.45
C LEU A 178 -14.97 -1.48 -25.56
N LEU A 179 -15.75 -1.88 -24.56
CA LEU A 179 -17.18 -1.66 -24.49
C LEU A 179 -17.47 -0.17 -24.26
N SER A 180 -18.51 0.33 -24.91
CA SER A 180 -19.06 1.65 -24.58
C SER A 180 -19.62 1.67 -23.15
N GLY A 181 -19.66 2.86 -22.53
CA GLY A 181 -20.19 3.00 -21.16
C GLY A 181 -21.62 2.48 -20.99
N TYR A 182 -22.43 2.55 -22.06
CA TYR A 182 -23.77 1.97 -22.09
C TYR A 182 -23.77 0.44 -21.97
N HIS A 183 -22.88 -0.26 -22.68
CA HIS A 183 -22.79 -1.72 -22.59
C HIS A 183 -22.05 -2.18 -21.33
N GLN A 184 -21.09 -1.39 -20.84
CA GLN A 184 -20.45 -1.66 -19.55
C GLN A 184 -21.49 -1.70 -18.42
N SER A 185 -22.42 -0.76 -18.38
CA SER A 185 -23.47 -0.72 -17.35
C SER A 185 -24.52 -1.84 -17.45
N GLN A 186 -24.58 -2.57 -18.56
CA GLN A 186 -25.48 -3.71 -18.75
C GLN A 186 -24.91 -5.05 -18.28
N VAL A 187 -23.63 -5.10 -17.91
CA VAL A 187 -23.03 -6.31 -17.32
C VAL A 187 -23.67 -6.57 -15.96
N GLN A 188 -24.08 -7.81 -15.71
CA GLN A 188 -24.65 -8.22 -14.42
C GLN A 188 -23.54 -8.39 -13.38
N PHE A 189 -23.15 -7.27 -12.76
CA PHE A 189 -22.05 -7.24 -11.78
C PHE A 189 -22.30 -8.10 -10.54
N ASP A 190 -23.57 -8.25 -10.13
CA ASP A 190 -23.96 -9.10 -8.99
C ASP A 190 -23.62 -10.59 -9.23
N LEU A 191 -23.67 -11.05 -10.48
CA LEU A 191 -23.26 -12.40 -10.85
C LEU A 191 -21.75 -12.50 -11.09
N LEU A 192 -21.15 -11.45 -11.64
CA LEU A 192 -19.73 -11.43 -12.02
C LEU A 192 -18.81 -11.33 -10.81
N LEU A 193 -19.12 -10.49 -9.82
CA LEU A 193 -18.22 -10.20 -8.70
C LEU A 193 -17.84 -11.46 -7.89
N PRO A 194 -18.79 -12.32 -7.43
CA PRO A 194 -18.44 -13.50 -6.66
C PRO A 194 -17.60 -14.51 -7.47
N VAL A 195 -17.92 -14.65 -8.76
CA VAL A 195 -17.21 -15.49 -9.71
C VAL A 195 -15.77 -15.00 -9.89
N LEU A 196 -15.58 -13.70 -10.07
CA LEU A 196 -14.28 -13.07 -10.27
C LEU A 196 -13.37 -13.23 -9.03
N VAL A 197 -13.90 -12.97 -7.83
CA VAL A 197 -13.17 -13.13 -6.56
C VAL A 197 -12.75 -14.58 -6.36
N ASN A 198 -13.67 -15.53 -6.54
CA ASN A 198 -13.39 -16.95 -6.39
C ASN A 198 -12.37 -17.44 -7.44
N ALA A 199 -12.49 -17.01 -8.69
CA ALA A 199 -11.57 -17.39 -9.75
C ALA A 199 -10.15 -16.87 -9.48
N ILE A 200 -10.00 -15.61 -9.09
CA ILE A 200 -8.68 -15.00 -8.87
C ILE A 200 -7.98 -15.59 -7.65
N PHE A 201 -8.66 -15.65 -6.50
CA PHE A 201 -7.99 -15.97 -5.24
C PHE A 201 -8.00 -17.47 -4.91
N PHE A 202 -9.01 -18.23 -5.35
CA PHE A 202 -9.24 -19.60 -4.86
C PHE A 202 -9.12 -20.69 -5.92
N SER A 203 -9.24 -20.36 -7.21
CA SER A 203 -9.18 -21.37 -8.27
C SER A 203 -7.75 -21.82 -8.60
N ARG A 204 -7.66 -22.94 -9.32
CA ARG A 204 -6.40 -23.47 -9.89
C ARG A 204 -5.83 -22.62 -11.02
N GLU A 205 -6.63 -21.77 -11.66
CA GLU A 205 -6.15 -20.83 -12.68
C GLU A 205 -5.69 -19.50 -12.06
N GLY A 206 -6.07 -19.26 -10.80
CA GLY A 206 -5.68 -18.11 -9.99
C GLY A 206 -4.56 -18.44 -9.00
N LEU A 207 -4.71 -17.93 -7.77
CA LEU A 207 -3.71 -17.96 -6.70
C LEU A 207 -3.82 -19.18 -5.76
N GLU A 208 -4.70 -20.16 -6.03
CA GLU A 208 -4.82 -21.41 -5.26
C GLU A 208 -4.90 -21.22 -3.73
N GLN A 209 -5.65 -20.21 -3.27
CA GLN A 209 -5.80 -19.84 -1.86
C GLN A 209 -4.50 -19.42 -1.16
N GLY A 210 -3.37 -19.35 -1.87
CA GLY A 210 -2.07 -19.01 -1.29
C GLY A 210 -1.31 -20.19 -0.67
N TYR A 211 -1.87 -21.41 -0.63
CA TYR A 211 -1.22 -22.57 0.02
C TYR A 211 0.14 -22.95 -0.56
N TRP A 212 0.36 -22.65 -1.83
CA TRP A 212 1.63 -22.89 -2.50
C TRP A 212 2.81 -22.18 -1.80
N LEU A 213 2.56 -21.07 -1.09
CA LEU A 213 3.60 -20.32 -0.38
C LEU A 213 4.23 -21.14 0.75
N GLY A 214 3.43 -21.93 1.47
CA GLY A 214 3.93 -22.81 2.53
C GLY A 214 4.68 -24.02 1.97
N THR A 215 4.32 -24.49 0.76
CA THR A 215 4.99 -25.64 0.14
C THR A 215 6.45 -25.37 -0.25
N ILE A 216 6.84 -24.09 -0.36
CA ILE A 216 8.22 -23.66 -0.61
C ILE A 216 9.17 -24.17 0.49
N ASP A 217 8.70 -24.23 1.73
CA ASP A 217 9.52 -24.64 2.87
C ASP A 217 10.15 -26.03 2.70
N ASN A 218 9.46 -26.94 2.01
CA ASN A 218 9.93 -28.31 1.74
C ASN A 218 11.21 -28.35 0.89
N ASP A 219 11.41 -27.34 0.05
CA ASP A 219 12.55 -27.25 -0.88
C ASP A 219 13.62 -26.25 -0.40
N VAL A 220 13.32 -25.41 0.60
CA VAL A 220 14.30 -24.52 1.24
C VAL A 220 15.18 -25.35 2.18
N ARG A 221 16.46 -25.44 1.85
CA ARG A 221 17.46 -26.22 2.60
C ARG A 221 18.48 -25.31 3.25
N GLN A 222 18.92 -25.66 4.44
CA GLN A 222 20.06 -25.02 5.08
C GLN A 222 21.36 -25.62 4.51
N PHE A 223 22.28 -24.77 4.04
CA PHE A 223 23.55 -25.17 3.42
C PHE A 223 24.73 -24.51 4.13
N GLY A 224 25.73 -25.31 4.52
CA GLY A 224 27.05 -24.85 4.94
C GLY A 224 27.07 -23.80 6.06
N GLY A 225 26.41 -24.05 7.19
CA GLY A 225 26.30 -23.10 8.32
C GLY A 225 24.86 -22.69 8.56
N GLN A 226 24.59 -21.37 8.55
CA GLN A 226 23.26 -20.76 8.76
C GLN A 226 22.55 -20.28 7.48
N LYS A 227 23.12 -20.49 6.28
CA LYS A 227 22.53 -19.99 5.03
C LYS A 227 21.40 -20.89 4.52
N PHE A 228 20.32 -20.30 4.03
CA PHE A 228 19.26 -20.97 3.30
C PHE A 228 19.47 -20.90 1.79
N SER A 229 19.17 -22.00 1.12
CA SER A 229 19.21 -22.14 -0.34
C SER A 229 17.88 -22.67 -0.84
N TRP A 230 17.31 -21.98 -1.81
CA TRP A 230 16.11 -22.36 -2.54
C TRP A 230 16.43 -22.43 -4.03
N SER A 231 16.73 -23.65 -4.50
CA SER A 231 17.19 -23.87 -5.87
C SER A 231 16.12 -23.60 -6.91
N SER A 232 16.53 -23.02 -8.04
CA SER A 232 15.74 -22.83 -9.26
C SER A 232 15.26 -24.13 -9.90
N ARG A 233 15.84 -25.28 -9.53
CA ARG A 233 15.42 -26.61 -10.01
C ARG A 233 14.38 -27.28 -9.12
N SER A 234 13.97 -26.62 -8.03
CA SER A 234 13.02 -27.17 -7.07
C SER A 234 11.60 -27.23 -7.63
N ARG A 235 10.78 -28.14 -7.09
CA ARG A 235 9.38 -28.30 -7.52
C ARG A 235 8.54 -27.09 -7.11
N SER A 236 8.77 -26.56 -5.91
CA SER A 236 8.12 -25.35 -5.40
C SER A 236 8.43 -24.12 -6.27
N PHE A 237 9.67 -23.93 -6.72
CA PHE A 237 9.99 -22.83 -7.63
C PHE A 237 9.35 -23.01 -9.01
N GLY A 238 9.32 -24.25 -9.52
CA GLY A 238 8.55 -24.59 -10.72
C GLY A 238 7.07 -24.21 -10.59
N LYS A 239 6.46 -24.50 -9.43
CA LYS A 239 5.07 -24.14 -9.12
C LYS A 239 4.85 -22.63 -9.04
N VAL A 240 5.78 -21.86 -8.46
CA VAL A 240 5.70 -20.39 -8.43
C VAL A 240 5.73 -19.80 -9.84
N ASN A 241 6.60 -20.30 -10.72
CA ASN A 241 6.64 -19.89 -12.12
C ASN A 241 5.37 -20.27 -12.87
N GLU A 242 4.86 -21.49 -12.66
CA GLU A 242 3.57 -21.94 -13.19
C GLU A 242 2.48 -20.93 -12.81
N ILE A 243 2.28 -20.66 -11.51
CA ILE A 243 1.27 -19.73 -11.00
C ILE A 243 1.42 -18.34 -11.64
N LYS A 244 2.63 -17.78 -11.63
CA LYS A 244 2.92 -16.46 -12.23
C LYS A 244 2.54 -16.38 -13.71
N SER A 245 2.66 -17.49 -14.45
CA SER A 245 2.37 -17.57 -15.88
C SER A 245 0.90 -17.83 -16.23
N ARG A 246 0.05 -18.11 -15.25
CA ARG A 246 -1.37 -18.45 -15.48
C ARG A 246 -2.14 -17.31 -16.10
N SER A 247 -3.19 -17.67 -16.84
CA SER A 247 -4.00 -16.73 -17.62
C SER A 247 -4.75 -15.70 -16.76
N LEU A 248 -5.01 -15.98 -15.48
CA LEU A 248 -5.63 -15.02 -14.54
C LEU A 248 -4.60 -14.27 -13.68
N VAL A 249 -3.39 -14.80 -13.52
CA VAL A 249 -2.37 -14.18 -12.65
C VAL A 249 -1.48 -13.22 -13.44
N ALA A 250 -1.13 -13.57 -14.68
CA ALA A 250 -0.33 -12.69 -15.54
C ALA A 250 -0.99 -11.31 -15.77
N PRO A 251 -2.31 -11.21 -16.05
CA PRO A 251 -3.01 -9.93 -16.18
C PRO A 251 -3.67 -9.43 -14.88
N LEU A 252 -3.18 -9.83 -13.70
CA LEU A 252 -3.84 -9.58 -12.41
C LEU A 252 -4.14 -8.09 -12.16
N GLY A 253 -3.32 -7.17 -12.65
CA GLY A 253 -3.59 -5.72 -12.54
C GLY A 253 -4.74 -5.20 -13.42
N ALA A 254 -5.07 -5.86 -14.52
CA ALA A 254 -6.28 -5.55 -15.30
C ALA A 254 -7.52 -6.15 -14.62
N LEU A 255 -7.40 -7.38 -14.14
CA LEU A 255 -8.48 -8.06 -13.42
C LEU A 255 -8.85 -7.38 -12.12
N SER A 256 -7.89 -6.85 -11.36
CA SER A 256 -8.19 -6.09 -10.14
C SER A 256 -8.94 -4.80 -10.43
N ARG A 257 -8.69 -4.14 -11.56
CA ARG A 257 -9.48 -2.97 -12.01
C ARG A 257 -10.89 -3.35 -12.43
N LEU A 258 -11.07 -4.49 -13.11
CA LEU A 258 -12.40 -5.03 -13.40
C LEU A 258 -13.15 -5.37 -12.11
N MET A 259 -12.49 -5.98 -11.13
CA MET A 259 -13.06 -6.31 -9.83
C MET A 259 -13.46 -5.07 -9.03
N ALA A 260 -12.59 -4.06 -9.00
CA ALA A 260 -12.89 -2.75 -8.42
C ALA A 260 -14.11 -2.11 -9.10
N HIS A 261 -14.19 -2.15 -10.44
CA HIS A 261 -15.34 -1.65 -11.18
C HIS A 261 -16.62 -2.44 -10.87
N CYS A 262 -16.53 -3.76 -10.69
CA CYS A 262 -17.68 -4.56 -10.25
C CYS A 262 -18.17 -4.11 -8.87
N ILE A 263 -17.27 -3.89 -7.91
CA ILE A 263 -17.62 -3.40 -6.56
C ILE A 263 -18.32 -2.04 -6.64
N ASP A 264 -17.83 -1.14 -7.50
CA ASP A 264 -18.40 0.19 -7.67
C ASP A 264 -19.83 0.15 -8.25
N ASN A 265 -20.22 -0.91 -8.96
CA ASN A 265 -21.49 -0.98 -9.71
C ASN A 265 -22.45 -2.11 -9.28
N VAL A 266 -22.04 -2.99 -8.36
CA VAL A 266 -22.90 -4.01 -7.76
C VAL A 266 -24.07 -3.36 -7.02
N GLN A 267 -25.25 -3.95 -7.21
CA GLN A 267 -26.50 -3.47 -6.62
C GLN A 267 -26.73 -4.06 -5.23
N ASP A 268 -26.35 -5.32 -5.01
CA ASP A 268 -26.45 -5.96 -3.70
C ASP A 268 -25.20 -5.69 -2.82
N PRO A 269 -25.31 -4.84 -1.78
CA PRO A 269 -24.18 -4.52 -0.91
C PRO A 269 -23.61 -5.74 -0.16
N SER A 270 -24.42 -6.80 0.01
CA SER A 270 -23.98 -8.03 0.68
C SER A 270 -22.85 -8.73 -0.08
N LEU A 271 -22.80 -8.57 -1.41
CA LEU A 271 -21.75 -9.14 -2.25
C LEU A 271 -20.40 -8.45 -2.05
N ILE A 272 -20.41 -7.17 -1.66
CA ILE A 272 -19.19 -6.43 -1.29
C ILE A 272 -18.64 -6.98 0.02
N VAL A 273 -19.52 -7.21 1.01
CA VAL A 273 -19.14 -7.85 2.28
C VAL A 273 -18.61 -9.26 2.05
N TYR A 274 -19.31 -10.07 1.25
CA TYR A 274 -18.85 -11.40 0.85
C TYR A 274 -17.45 -11.34 0.22
N SER A 275 -17.24 -10.45 -0.74
CA SER A 275 -15.96 -10.31 -1.46
C SER A 275 -14.82 -9.92 -0.52
N THR A 276 -15.04 -8.96 0.37
CA THR A 276 -14.04 -8.56 1.38
C THR A 276 -13.71 -9.72 2.31
N ASN A 277 -14.69 -10.50 2.76
CA ASN A 277 -14.46 -11.67 3.61
C ASN A 277 -13.66 -12.77 2.89
N ARG A 278 -13.91 -12.99 1.60
CA ARG A 278 -13.12 -13.94 0.80
C ARG A 278 -11.68 -13.45 0.61
N ILE A 279 -11.46 -12.15 0.36
CA ILE A 279 -10.11 -11.60 0.29
C ILE A 279 -9.39 -11.72 1.65
N ALA A 280 -10.10 -11.56 2.76
CA ALA A 280 -9.56 -11.77 4.09
C ALA A 280 -9.15 -13.20 4.38
N GLU A 281 -9.96 -14.19 3.98
CA GLU A 281 -9.62 -15.60 4.09
C GLU A 281 -8.33 -15.93 3.32
N PHE A 282 -8.22 -15.39 2.10
CA PHE A 282 -7.00 -15.50 1.30
C PHE A 282 -5.78 -14.85 1.98
N ALA A 283 -5.92 -13.61 2.46
CA ALA A 283 -4.84 -12.86 3.12
C ALA A 283 -4.33 -13.60 4.37
N ARG A 284 -5.24 -14.11 5.21
CA ARG A 284 -4.91 -14.90 6.39
C ARG A 284 -4.19 -16.20 6.04
N THR A 285 -4.64 -16.88 4.99
CA THR A 285 -4.00 -18.11 4.49
C THR A 285 -2.59 -17.81 3.99
N LEU A 286 -2.40 -16.70 3.29
CA LEU A 286 -1.10 -16.22 2.81
C LEU A 286 -0.16 -15.91 3.98
N ALA A 287 -0.61 -15.16 4.98
CA ALA A 287 0.12 -14.85 6.20
C ALA A 287 0.58 -16.12 6.95
N THR A 288 -0.35 -17.05 7.16
CA THR A 288 -0.09 -18.32 7.83
C THR A 288 0.91 -19.17 7.05
N SER A 289 0.76 -19.23 5.72
CA SER A 289 1.66 -19.95 4.83
C SER A 289 3.06 -19.34 4.80
N TRP A 290 3.17 -18.00 4.89
CA TRP A 290 4.45 -17.32 4.99
C TRP A 290 5.15 -17.62 6.31
N ARG A 291 4.42 -17.57 7.44
CA ARG A 291 4.96 -17.88 8.77
C ARG A 291 5.61 -19.27 8.86
N GLN A 292 5.10 -20.24 8.10
CA GLN A 292 5.62 -21.61 8.08
C GLN A 292 6.87 -21.77 7.20
N ASN A 293 7.29 -20.71 6.50
CA ASN A 293 8.39 -20.75 5.55
C ASN A 293 9.68 -20.25 6.21
N LYS A 294 10.77 -21.02 6.13
CA LYS A 294 12.11 -20.61 6.61
C LYS A 294 12.59 -19.28 6.04
N LEU A 295 12.13 -18.88 4.84
CA LEU A 295 12.46 -17.57 4.26
C LEU A 295 11.86 -16.41 5.06
N SER A 296 10.80 -16.63 5.85
CA SER A 296 10.21 -15.61 6.72
C SER A 296 11.01 -15.35 8.00
N GLU A 297 11.95 -16.25 8.33
CA GLU A 297 12.87 -16.11 9.46
C GLU A 297 14.03 -15.15 9.15
N VAL A 298 14.21 -14.76 7.88
CA VAL A 298 15.26 -13.87 7.42
C VAL A 298 14.71 -12.46 7.25
N ASP A 299 15.29 -11.50 7.96
CA ASP A 299 15.00 -10.09 7.81
C ASP A 299 15.46 -9.60 6.41
N PRO A 300 14.67 -8.80 5.68
CA PRO A 300 15.08 -8.24 4.39
C PRO A 300 16.46 -7.56 4.39
N ARG A 301 16.86 -6.96 5.52
CA ARG A 301 18.17 -6.29 5.67
C ARG A 301 19.34 -7.28 5.78
N GLU A 302 19.06 -8.55 6.07
CA GLU A 302 20.06 -9.59 6.35
C GLU A 302 20.11 -10.69 5.28
N GLU A 303 19.34 -10.55 4.20
CA GLU A 303 19.24 -11.56 3.14
C GLU A 303 20.59 -11.89 2.50
N ALA A 304 21.48 -10.92 2.31
CA ALA A 304 22.82 -11.15 1.79
C ALA A 304 23.68 -12.05 2.71
N GLN A 305 23.38 -12.05 4.01
CA GLN A 305 24.09 -12.85 5.01
C GLN A 305 23.51 -14.26 5.12
N TYR A 306 22.18 -14.41 5.10
CA TYR A 306 21.51 -15.69 5.36
C TYR A 306 20.98 -16.41 4.13
N LEU A 307 20.95 -15.80 2.95
CA LEU A 307 20.53 -16.47 1.72
C LEU A 307 21.73 -16.71 0.80
N ASP A 308 21.65 -17.77 -0.01
CA ASP A 308 22.62 -18.03 -1.06
C ASP A 308 22.39 -17.14 -2.30
N GLN A 309 23.41 -17.06 -3.16
CA GLN A 309 23.38 -16.19 -4.34
C GLN A 309 22.34 -16.65 -5.38
N GLU A 310 22.03 -17.95 -5.45
CA GLU A 310 20.97 -18.44 -6.34
C GLU A 310 19.61 -17.94 -5.87
N THR A 311 19.32 -18.01 -4.55
CA THR A 311 18.05 -17.54 -4.00
C THR A 311 17.86 -16.05 -4.21
N ILE A 312 18.87 -15.25 -3.88
CA ILE A 312 18.82 -13.78 -3.98
C ILE A 312 18.59 -13.33 -5.42
N ASN A 313 19.30 -13.94 -6.39
CA ASN A 313 19.30 -13.43 -7.76
C ASN A 313 18.24 -14.08 -8.67
N GLN A 314 17.72 -15.26 -8.32
CA GLN A 314 16.83 -16.02 -9.22
C GLN A 314 15.47 -16.33 -8.59
N THR A 315 15.43 -17.02 -7.46
CA THR A 315 14.17 -17.60 -6.98
C THR A 315 13.34 -16.63 -6.15
N LEU A 316 13.95 -15.93 -5.21
CA LEU A 316 13.28 -14.95 -4.35
C LEU A 316 12.68 -13.78 -5.14
N PRO A 317 13.34 -13.15 -6.14
CA PRO A 317 12.75 -12.05 -6.89
C PRO A 317 11.45 -12.41 -7.61
N VAL A 318 11.33 -13.64 -8.12
CA VAL A 318 10.12 -14.11 -8.80
C VAL A 318 8.97 -14.28 -7.81
N LEU A 319 9.24 -14.88 -6.65
CA LEU A 319 8.28 -15.00 -5.54
C LEU A 319 7.79 -13.64 -5.09
N LEU A 320 8.73 -12.73 -4.83
CA LEU A 320 8.48 -11.36 -4.44
C LEU A 320 7.62 -10.60 -5.44
N GLN A 321 7.88 -10.75 -6.74
CA GLN A 321 7.04 -10.13 -7.77
C GLN A 321 5.60 -10.67 -7.76
N LEU A 322 5.41 -11.97 -7.53
CA LEU A 322 4.09 -12.58 -7.44
C LEU A 322 3.32 -12.08 -6.21
N LEU A 323 3.98 -12.03 -5.05
CA LEU A 323 3.41 -11.48 -3.80
C LEU A 323 3.06 -10.00 -3.96
N ARG A 324 3.96 -9.20 -4.56
CA ARG A 324 3.72 -7.79 -4.89
C ARG A 324 2.45 -7.63 -5.73
N ASN A 325 2.35 -8.32 -6.85
CA ASN A 325 1.18 -8.23 -7.74
C ASN A 325 -0.12 -8.61 -7.01
N THR A 326 -0.06 -9.59 -6.11
CA THR A 326 -1.18 -10.04 -5.29
C THR A 326 -1.67 -8.95 -4.34
N VAL A 327 -0.76 -8.29 -3.62
CA VAL A 327 -1.13 -7.19 -2.70
C VAL A 327 -1.64 -5.98 -3.46
N PHE A 328 -1.06 -5.65 -4.61
CA PHE A 328 -1.59 -4.59 -5.46
C PHE A 328 -3.04 -4.86 -5.88
N ALA A 329 -3.36 -6.10 -6.25
CA ALA A 329 -4.74 -6.46 -6.59
C ALA A 329 -5.68 -6.35 -5.39
N ALA A 330 -5.27 -6.80 -4.20
CA ALA A 330 -6.05 -6.65 -2.98
C ALA A 330 -6.31 -5.17 -2.66
N VAL A 331 -5.28 -4.31 -2.67
CA VAL A 331 -5.40 -2.88 -2.36
C VAL A 331 -6.28 -2.13 -3.36
N ILE A 332 -6.13 -2.38 -4.67
CA ILE A 332 -7.01 -1.79 -5.70
C ILE A 332 -8.49 -2.13 -5.44
N THR A 333 -8.74 -3.37 -5.03
CA THR A 333 -10.09 -3.86 -4.73
C THR A 333 -10.64 -3.22 -3.46
N LEU A 334 -9.84 -3.20 -2.38
CA LEU A 334 -10.19 -2.57 -1.11
C LEU A 334 -10.46 -1.07 -1.25
N ARG A 335 -9.76 -0.38 -2.17
CA ARG A 335 -10.03 1.02 -2.48
C ARG A 335 -11.49 1.24 -2.89
N SER A 336 -12.01 0.40 -3.79
CA SER A 336 -13.42 0.46 -4.21
C SER A 336 -14.36 0.00 -3.09
N VAL A 337 -13.99 -0.99 -2.28
CA VAL A 337 -14.79 -1.41 -1.10
C VAL A 337 -15.01 -0.23 -0.14
N VAL A 338 -13.92 0.41 0.28
CA VAL A 338 -13.99 1.52 1.25
C VAL A 338 -14.64 2.75 0.60
N GLY A 339 -14.37 3.02 -0.69
CA GLY A 339 -15.05 4.06 -1.45
C GLY A 339 -16.58 3.87 -1.50
N ARG A 340 -17.06 2.66 -1.80
CA ARG A 340 -18.49 2.33 -1.75
C ARG A 340 -19.05 2.41 -0.34
N THR A 341 -18.28 2.05 0.68
CA THR A 341 -18.69 2.17 2.08
C THR A 341 -18.97 3.62 2.49
N LEU A 342 -18.22 4.58 1.94
CA LEU A 342 -18.45 6.01 2.19
C LEU A 342 -19.68 6.57 1.47
N CYS A 343 -20.03 6.02 0.31
CA CYS A 343 -21.07 6.56 -0.57
C CYS A 343 -22.42 5.83 -0.48
N ASP A 344 -22.44 4.57 -0.03
CA ASP A 344 -23.63 3.74 0.04
C ASP A 344 -24.24 3.71 1.44
N SER A 345 -25.49 4.13 1.58
CA SER A 345 -26.17 4.17 2.88
C SER A 345 -26.29 2.82 3.59
N ALA A 346 -26.41 1.71 2.86
CA ALA A 346 -26.52 0.38 3.45
C ALA A 346 -25.18 -0.09 4.03
N LEU A 347 -24.09 0.18 3.30
CA LEU A 347 -22.72 -0.12 3.75
C LEU A 347 -22.26 0.84 4.86
N ALA A 348 -22.66 2.11 4.79
CA ALA A 348 -22.36 3.14 5.78
C ALA A 348 -23.11 2.96 7.11
N SER A 349 -24.01 1.98 7.20
CA SER A 349 -24.75 1.69 8.44
C SER A 349 -23.82 1.28 9.59
N ASN A 350 -24.24 1.58 10.82
CA ASN A 350 -23.47 1.33 12.05
C ASN A 350 -23.12 -0.15 12.29
N ASN A 351 -23.80 -1.08 11.61
CA ASN A 351 -23.51 -2.51 11.72
C ASN A 351 -22.45 -2.96 10.69
N THR A 352 -22.53 -2.42 9.47
CA THR A 352 -21.72 -2.90 8.33
C THR A 352 -20.41 -2.14 8.19
N ALA A 353 -20.44 -0.80 8.34
CA ALA A 353 -19.28 0.05 8.16
C ALA A 353 -18.09 -0.33 9.07
N PRO A 354 -18.25 -0.48 10.40
CA PRO A 354 -17.14 -0.89 11.25
C PRO A 354 -16.65 -2.30 10.95
N SER A 355 -17.53 -3.23 10.58
CA SER A 355 -17.14 -4.60 10.20
C SER A 355 -16.28 -4.59 8.94
N LEU A 356 -16.65 -3.83 7.90
CA LEU A 356 -15.88 -3.69 6.67
C LEU A 356 -14.54 -2.99 6.89
N ALA A 357 -14.52 -1.93 7.69
CA ALA A 357 -13.30 -1.22 8.04
C ALA A 357 -12.32 -2.12 8.80
N MET A 358 -12.81 -2.82 9.84
CA MET A 358 -12.01 -3.79 10.60
C MET A 358 -11.49 -4.92 9.72
N GLN A 359 -12.32 -5.47 8.83
CA GLN A 359 -11.90 -6.54 7.93
C GLN A 359 -10.86 -6.06 6.92
N THR A 360 -10.99 -4.83 6.44
CA THR A 360 -10.00 -4.16 5.58
C THR A 360 -8.66 -4.03 6.29
N LEU A 361 -8.64 -3.55 7.53
CA LEU A 361 -7.41 -3.42 8.32
C LEU A 361 -6.78 -4.78 8.63
N HIS A 362 -7.57 -5.83 8.87
CA HIS A 362 -7.04 -7.19 8.98
C HIS A 362 -6.37 -7.68 7.69
N ILE A 363 -6.95 -7.40 6.51
CA ILE A 363 -6.31 -7.74 5.23
C ILE A 363 -4.99 -7.00 5.07
N LEU A 364 -4.95 -5.70 5.41
CA LEU A 364 -3.72 -4.91 5.35
C LEU A 364 -2.66 -5.45 6.31
N ARG A 365 -3.04 -5.82 7.55
CA ARG A 365 -2.16 -6.47 8.53
C ARG A 365 -1.59 -7.78 7.98
N ASP A 366 -2.46 -8.68 7.53
CA ASP A 366 -2.07 -10.03 7.10
C ASP A 366 -1.15 -10.00 5.87
N THR A 367 -1.22 -8.93 5.07
CA THR A 367 -0.36 -8.68 3.90
C THR A 367 0.77 -7.67 4.16
N TYR A 368 0.92 -7.19 5.40
CA TYR A 368 1.83 -6.08 5.71
C TYR A 368 3.30 -6.43 5.46
N PHE A 369 3.71 -7.67 5.72
CA PHE A 369 5.07 -8.15 5.44
C PHE A 369 5.47 -8.02 3.95
N ILE A 370 4.49 -8.00 3.06
CA ILE A 370 4.69 -7.76 1.62
C ILE A 370 4.67 -6.26 1.37
N ALA A 371 3.65 -5.55 1.87
CA ALA A 371 3.45 -4.13 1.62
C ALA A 371 4.62 -3.28 2.13
N HIS A 372 5.09 -3.55 3.34
CA HIS A 372 6.24 -2.90 3.98
C HIS A 372 7.51 -3.10 3.15
N ARG A 373 7.81 -4.36 2.79
CA ARG A 373 9.01 -4.72 2.02
C ARG A 373 9.15 -4.01 0.67
N PHE A 374 8.03 -3.70 0.00
CA PHE A 374 8.05 -2.98 -1.29
C PHE A 374 7.78 -1.47 -1.16
N GLY A 375 7.71 -0.93 0.06
CA GLY A 375 7.36 0.47 0.29
C GLY A 375 5.96 0.85 -0.21
N LEU A 376 5.01 -0.10 -0.25
CA LEU A 376 3.64 0.16 -0.69
C LEU A 376 2.86 0.99 0.32
N THR A 377 3.31 1.00 1.57
CA THR A 377 2.72 1.75 2.69
C THR A 377 2.68 3.27 2.43
N SER A 378 3.59 3.79 1.59
CA SER A 378 3.63 5.18 1.15
C SER A 378 2.87 5.45 -0.16
N SER A 379 2.31 4.42 -0.79
CA SER A 379 1.51 4.61 -2.01
C SER A 379 0.16 5.23 -1.69
N SER A 380 -0.28 6.20 -2.50
CA SER A 380 -1.55 6.92 -2.27
C SER A 380 -2.77 5.99 -2.16
N GLN A 381 -2.76 4.86 -2.88
CA GLN A 381 -3.81 3.86 -2.84
C GLN A 381 -3.85 3.14 -1.49
N TYR A 382 -2.70 2.70 -0.99
CA TYR A 382 -2.60 2.05 0.31
C TYR A 382 -2.95 3.04 1.43
N THR A 383 -2.39 4.25 1.39
CA THR A 383 -2.67 5.30 2.38
C THR A 383 -4.17 5.59 2.43
N PHE A 384 -4.82 5.79 1.28
CA PHE A 384 -6.28 6.00 1.23
C PHE A 384 -7.05 4.87 1.88
N VAL A 385 -6.76 3.60 1.55
CA VAL A 385 -7.46 2.45 2.13
C VAL A 385 -7.24 2.39 3.64
N ASN A 386 -5.99 2.55 4.09
CA ASN A 386 -5.61 2.46 5.49
C ASN A 386 -6.25 3.57 6.33
N THR A 387 -6.02 4.84 5.96
CA THR A 387 -6.52 5.98 6.73
C THR A 387 -8.03 6.04 6.72
N THR A 388 -8.68 5.75 5.59
CA THR A 388 -10.15 5.77 5.52
C THR A 388 -10.77 4.65 6.36
N ALA A 389 -10.16 3.46 6.40
CA ALA A 389 -10.62 2.40 7.29
C ALA A 389 -10.43 2.76 8.77
N ILE A 390 -9.31 3.40 9.13
CA ILE A 390 -9.06 3.94 10.48
C ILE A 390 -10.10 5.01 10.83
N ASP A 391 -10.38 5.96 9.93
CA ASP A 391 -11.36 7.05 10.13
C ASP A 391 -12.79 6.53 10.32
N ILE A 392 -13.18 5.49 9.59
CA ILE A 392 -14.47 4.83 9.78
C ILE A 392 -14.49 4.16 11.16
N LEU A 393 -13.46 3.37 11.50
CA LEU A 393 -13.44 2.56 12.71
C LEU A 393 -13.32 3.43 13.97
N SER A 394 -12.59 4.55 13.94
CA SER A 394 -12.37 5.45 15.08
C SER A 394 -13.65 6.11 15.61
N ARG A 395 -14.73 6.09 14.84
CA ARG A 395 -16.09 6.49 15.28
C ARG A 395 -16.76 5.46 16.20
N TYR A 396 -16.24 4.24 16.24
CA TYR A 396 -16.82 3.10 16.94
C TYR A 396 -15.84 2.57 18.00
N GLN A 397 -15.93 3.09 19.22
CA GLN A 397 -14.95 2.79 20.28
C GLN A 397 -14.83 1.29 20.57
N ALA A 398 -15.96 0.59 20.80
CA ALA A 398 -15.93 -0.83 21.17
C ALA A 398 -15.29 -1.71 20.07
N GLN A 399 -15.55 -1.39 18.81
CA GLN A 399 -15.00 -2.08 17.65
C GLN A 399 -13.52 -1.72 17.44
N SER A 400 -13.12 -0.48 17.72
CA SER A 400 -11.72 -0.05 17.73
C SER A 400 -10.91 -0.83 18.79
N GLU A 401 -11.44 -0.91 20.02
CA GLU A 401 -10.83 -1.68 21.11
C GLU A 401 -10.72 -3.17 20.74
N HIS A 402 -11.80 -3.75 20.22
CA HIS A 402 -11.82 -5.14 19.79
C HIS A 402 -10.79 -5.43 18.68
N PHE A 403 -10.68 -4.54 17.69
CA PHE A 403 -9.71 -4.67 16.61
C PHE A 403 -8.27 -4.66 17.14
N LEU A 404 -7.92 -3.67 17.97
CA LEU A 404 -6.56 -3.55 18.51
C LEU A 404 -6.21 -4.74 19.42
N GLU A 405 -7.14 -5.22 20.23
CA GLU A 405 -6.96 -6.45 21.01
C GLU A 405 -6.74 -7.69 20.12
N ALA A 406 -7.43 -7.77 18.99
CA ALA A 406 -7.27 -8.87 18.04
C ALA A 406 -5.93 -8.86 17.30
N ILE A 407 -5.29 -7.68 17.18
CA ILE A 407 -4.03 -7.51 16.44
C ILE A 407 -2.80 -7.25 17.33
N LYS A 408 -2.97 -7.26 18.65
CA LYS A 408 -1.90 -6.95 19.60
C LYS A 408 -0.64 -7.81 19.44
N PRO A 409 0.52 -7.30 19.87
CA PRO A 409 1.75 -8.09 19.97
C PRO A 409 1.54 -9.35 20.81
N ALA A 410 2.18 -10.45 20.41
CA ALA A 410 2.07 -11.73 21.13
C ALA A 410 2.64 -11.65 22.55
N GLU A 411 3.71 -10.87 22.73
CA GLU A 411 4.38 -10.63 24.01
C GLU A 411 4.44 -9.12 24.25
N LEU A 412 3.54 -8.56 25.08
CA LEU A 412 3.44 -7.10 25.26
C LEU A 412 4.72 -6.47 25.83
N GLU A 413 5.48 -7.19 26.63
CA GLU A 413 6.67 -6.65 27.34
C GLU A 413 7.99 -7.06 26.70
N ARG A 414 7.96 -7.78 25.57
CA ARG A 414 9.17 -8.34 24.97
C ARG A 414 9.14 -8.23 23.45
N ILE A 415 10.26 -7.80 22.90
CA ILE A 415 10.46 -7.76 21.46
C ILE A 415 10.51 -9.19 20.91
N PRO A 416 9.63 -9.56 19.96
CA PRO A 416 9.66 -10.86 19.32
C PRO A 416 10.96 -11.10 18.56
N VAL A 417 11.45 -12.35 18.60
CA VAL A 417 12.67 -12.73 17.86
C VAL A 417 12.39 -12.84 16.36
N HIS A 418 11.20 -13.32 15.99
CA HIS A 418 10.86 -13.60 14.59
C HIS A 418 10.62 -12.30 13.79
N PRO A 419 11.25 -12.08 12.62
CA PRO A 419 11.08 -10.86 11.82
C PRO A 419 9.63 -10.55 11.43
N LEU A 420 8.85 -11.58 11.04
CA LEU A 420 7.42 -11.43 10.74
C LEU A 420 6.62 -10.85 11.92
N ASP A 421 6.89 -11.29 13.15
CA ASP A 421 6.18 -10.79 14.34
C ASP A 421 6.53 -9.33 14.61
N ARG A 422 7.82 -8.96 14.45
CA ARG A 422 8.26 -7.55 14.50
C ARG A 422 7.57 -6.69 13.43
N THR A 423 7.30 -7.25 12.26
CA THR A 423 6.56 -6.56 11.18
C THR A 423 5.08 -6.37 11.56
N TYR A 424 4.47 -7.31 12.26
CA TYR A 424 3.11 -7.13 12.79
C TYR A 424 3.05 -6.14 13.94
N ASP A 425 4.06 -6.09 14.81
CA ASP A 425 4.20 -5.08 15.84
C ASP A 425 4.36 -3.68 15.21
N LEU A 426 5.13 -3.55 14.13
CA LEU A 426 5.22 -2.31 13.35
C LEU A 426 3.86 -1.86 12.81
N PHE A 427 3.08 -2.78 12.23
CA PHE A 427 1.72 -2.48 11.77
C PHE A 427 0.83 -2.04 12.93
N PHE A 428 0.89 -2.76 14.06
CA PHE A 428 0.12 -2.46 15.26
C PHE A 428 0.43 -1.04 15.75
N LEU A 429 1.70 -0.69 15.97
CA LEU A 429 2.09 0.61 16.50
C LEU A 429 1.69 1.76 15.56
N ASN A 430 1.99 1.64 14.27
CA ASN A 430 1.59 2.64 13.27
C ASN A 430 0.06 2.83 13.21
N THR A 431 -0.71 1.76 13.43
CA THR A 431 -2.17 1.83 13.40
C THR A 431 -2.73 2.37 14.71
N ALA A 432 -2.18 1.95 15.85
CA ALA A 432 -2.65 2.26 17.19
C ALA A 432 -2.53 3.75 17.54
N GLU A 433 -1.53 4.44 17.01
CA GLU A 433 -1.34 5.89 17.21
C GLU A 433 -2.63 6.68 16.90
N HIS A 434 -3.33 6.29 15.83
CA HIS A 434 -4.54 6.96 15.36
C HIS A 434 -5.79 6.72 16.24
N PHE A 435 -5.74 5.77 17.17
CA PHE A 435 -6.87 5.43 18.04
C PHE A 435 -6.75 6.00 19.46
N THR A 436 -5.64 6.63 19.81
CA THR A 436 -5.40 7.15 21.18
C THR A 436 -6.51 8.09 21.68
N LEU A 437 -7.13 8.86 20.77
CA LEU A 437 -8.26 9.74 21.06
C LEU A 437 -9.62 9.02 21.19
N THR A 438 -9.76 7.82 20.64
CA THR A 438 -11.00 7.02 20.65
C THR A 438 -11.04 6.06 21.83
N LEU A 439 -9.89 5.51 22.24
CA LEU A 439 -9.81 4.47 23.26
C LEU A 439 -9.95 5.03 24.68
N SER A 440 -10.31 4.16 25.62
CA SER A 440 -10.29 4.49 27.04
C SER A 440 -8.85 4.73 27.55
N PRO A 441 -8.64 5.59 28.56
CA PRO A 441 -7.31 5.77 29.18
C PRO A 441 -6.70 4.47 29.71
N ARG A 442 -7.56 3.57 30.20
CA ARG A 442 -7.14 2.24 30.66
C ARG A 442 -6.55 1.42 29.51
N THR A 443 -7.23 1.37 28.37
CA THR A 443 -6.74 0.65 27.18
C THR A 443 -5.46 1.27 26.64
N ASN A 444 -5.38 2.61 26.62
CA ASN A 444 -4.16 3.33 26.24
C ASN A 444 -2.96 2.95 27.12
N GLN A 445 -3.16 2.76 28.42
CA GLN A 445 -2.11 2.32 29.35
C GLN A 445 -1.82 0.82 29.24
N GLU A 446 -2.82 -0.04 29.40
CA GLU A 446 -2.64 -1.48 29.55
C GLU A 446 -2.22 -2.17 28.24
N LEU A 447 -2.68 -1.66 27.10
CA LEU A 447 -2.40 -2.23 25.78
C LEU A 447 -1.34 -1.42 25.02
N LEU A 448 -1.60 -0.15 24.72
CA LEU A 448 -0.77 0.62 23.77
C LEU A 448 0.58 1.00 24.38
N PHE A 449 0.59 1.59 25.58
CA PHE A 449 1.83 1.95 26.27
C PHE A 449 2.70 0.72 26.51
N ASN A 450 2.12 -0.34 27.06
CA ASN A 450 2.86 -1.58 27.33
C ASN A 450 3.42 -2.21 26.05
N SER A 451 2.69 -2.16 24.93
CA SER A 451 3.19 -2.65 23.63
C SER A 451 4.36 -1.82 23.08
N ALA A 452 4.36 -0.51 23.32
CA ALA A 452 5.39 0.41 22.81
C ALA A 452 6.64 0.46 23.72
N ALA A 453 6.49 0.23 25.02
CA ALA A 453 7.55 0.41 26.02
C ALA A 453 8.83 -0.41 25.75
N PRO A 454 8.78 -1.69 25.31
CA PRO A 454 9.99 -2.46 25.00
C PRO A 454 10.81 -1.87 23.86
N TYR A 455 10.16 -1.16 22.94
CA TYR A 455 10.77 -0.66 21.71
C TYR A 455 11.44 0.70 21.87
N VAL A 456 11.18 1.44 22.95
CA VAL A 456 11.82 2.74 23.21
C VAL A 456 13.10 2.62 24.05
N ASP A 457 13.54 1.39 24.38
CA ASP A 457 14.76 1.15 25.15
C ASP A 457 15.99 1.82 24.48
N PRO A 458 16.70 2.72 25.18
CA PRO A 458 17.93 3.35 24.69
C PRO A 458 19.04 2.38 24.29
N ARG A 459 19.04 1.16 24.86
CA ARG A 459 19.98 0.08 24.55
C ARG A 459 19.48 -0.86 23.46
N GLY A 460 18.35 -0.52 22.84
CA GLY A 460 17.68 -1.30 21.82
C GLY A 460 18.54 -1.53 20.57
N ASP A 461 18.13 -2.52 19.80
CA ASP A 461 18.81 -2.88 18.56
C ASP A 461 18.56 -1.81 17.48
N PRO A 462 19.60 -1.15 16.93
CA PRO A 462 19.44 -0.12 15.90
C PRO A 462 18.78 -0.63 14.62
N ARG A 463 18.77 -1.95 14.38
CA ARG A 463 18.04 -2.55 13.26
C ARG A 463 16.52 -2.36 13.36
N LEU A 464 15.99 -2.07 14.56
CA LEU A 464 14.58 -1.86 14.82
C LEU A 464 14.12 -0.41 14.60
N GLY A 465 14.94 0.44 13.93
CA GLY A 465 14.70 1.88 13.78
C GLY A 465 13.25 2.29 13.44
N GLU A 466 12.61 1.63 12.47
CA GLU A 466 11.23 1.97 12.09
C GLU A 466 10.20 1.63 13.18
N ILE A 467 10.41 0.53 13.91
CA ILE A 467 9.53 0.12 15.02
C ILE A 467 9.77 1.01 16.23
N PHE A 468 11.04 1.36 16.47
CA PHE A 468 11.44 2.34 17.47
C PHE A 468 10.75 3.69 17.23
N GLU A 469 10.75 4.19 15.99
CA GLU A 469 10.05 5.42 15.61
C GLU A 469 8.53 5.32 15.82
N ALA A 470 7.92 4.22 15.37
CA ALA A 470 6.49 3.97 15.57
C ALA A 470 6.12 3.92 17.07
N ALA A 471 6.96 3.31 17.91
CA ALA A 471 6.76 3.25 19.35
C ALA A 471 6.82 4.64 20.00
N HIS A 472 7.79 5.48 19.61
CA HIS A 472 7.84 6.87 20.05
C HIS A 472 6.61 7.67 19.63
N SER A 473 6.11 7.44 18.41
CA SER A 473 4.91 8.09 17.89
C SER A 473 3.67 7.75 18.73
N VAL A 474 3.48 6.46 19.03
CA VAL A 474 2.39 5.98 19.91
C VAL A 474 2.51 6.57 21.31
N MET A 475 3.71 6.57 21.91
CA MET A 475 3.94 7.15 23.23
C MET A 475 3.53 8.63 23.26
N LEU A 476 4.00 9.43 22.30
CA LEU A 476 3.64 10.84 22.19
C LEU A 476 2.14 11.04 21.98
N ALA A 477 1.49 10.22 21.15
CA ALA A 477 0.05 10.30 20.93
C ALA A 477 -0.76 9.98 22.21
N ILE A 478 -0.35 8.98 22.99
CA ILE A 478 -0.96 8.68 24.30
C ILE A 478 -0.84 9.87 25.24
N LEU A 479 0.35 10.46 25.33
CA LEU A 479 0.63 11.62 26.20
C LEU A 479 -0.13 12.87 25.73
N ALA A 480 -0.36 13.02 24.42
CA ALA A 480 -1.05 14.16 23.83
C ALA A 480 -2.57 14.10 23.95
N ALA A 481 -3.15 12.91 24.15
CA ALA A 481 -4.59 12.75 24.26
C ALA A 481 -5.14 13.40 25.54
N PRO A 482 -6.09 14.38 25.45
CA PRO A 482 -6.57 15.12 26.61
C PRO A 482 -7.20 14.26 27.71
N GLN A 483 -7.88 13.17 27.34
CA GLN A 483 -8.49 12.22 28.29
C GLN A 483 -7.46 11.40 29.08
N ASN A 484 -6.21 11.35 28.63
CA ASN A 484 -5.15 10.56 29.24
C ASN A 484 -4.35 11.34 30.28
N ALA A 485 -4.85 12.46 30.80
CA ALA A 485 -4.11 13.33 31.73
C ALA A 485 -3.44 12.58 32.90
N GLU A 486 -4.14 11.62 33.52
CA GLU A 486 -3.62 10.80 34.62
C GLU A 486 -2.53 9.83 34.14
N VAL A 487 -2.78 9.15 33.01
CA VAL A 487 -1.83 8.27 32.33
C VAL A 487 -0.56 9.03 31.95
N ALA A 488 -0.71 10.23 31.41
CA ALA A 488 0.41 11.08 31.02
C ALA A 488 1.22 11.52 32.25
N THR A 489 0.56 11.96 33.32
CA THR A 489 1.23 12.36 34.57
C THR A 489 2.11 11.24 35.14
N ARG A 490 1.66 9.98 35.03
CA ARG A 490 2.42 8.81 35.49
C ARG A 490 3.64 8.48 34.62
N ASN A 491 3.52 8.66 33.30
CA ASN A 491 4.52 8.13 32.34
C ASN A 491 5.46 9.20 31.75
N VAL A 492 5.13 10.49 31.83
CA VAL A 492 5.99 11.58 31.33
C VAL A 492 7.40 11.52 31.93
N PRO A 493 7.60 11.31 33.26
CA PRO A 493 8.95 11.21 33.82
C PRO A 493 9.77 10.09 33.18
N PHE A 494 9.19 8.90 33.05
CA PHE A 494 9.83 7.75 32.37
C PHE A 494 10.18 8.08 30.91
N TYR A 495 9.27 8.73 30.19
CA TYR A 495 9.49 9.06 28.78
C TYR A 495 10.59 10.12 28.59
N VAL A 496 10.66 11.13 29.46
CA VAL A 496 11.73 12.15 29.45
C VAL A 496 13.08 11.51 29.73
N GLU A 497 13.18 10.66 30.76
CA GLU A 497 14.40 9.90 31.06
C GLU A 497 14.83 9.03 29.86
N THR A 498 13.86 8.36 29.22
CA THR A 498 14.09 7.57 28.01
C THR A 498 14.64 8.43 26.87
N LEU A 499 14.06 9.60 26.58
CA LEU A 499 14.57 10.51 25.53
C LEU A 499 16.01 10.96 25.81
N LEU A 500 16.31 11.31 27.05
CA LEU A 500 17.65 11.73 27.47
C LEU A 500 18.65 10.58 27.32
N HIS A 501 18.31 9.35 27.67
CA HIS A 501 19.19 8.21 27.48
C HIS A 501 19.33 7.78 26.02
N SER A 502 18.31 7.98 25.20
CA SER A 502 18.28 7.58 23.78
C SER A 502 18.97 8.57 22.83
N PHE A 503 19.48 9.70 23.32
CA PHE A 503 20.28 10.65 22.53
C PHE A 503 21.74 10.66 23.04
N PRO A 504 22.76 10.59 22.17
CA PRO A 504 22.75 10.81 20.71
C PRO A 504 22.47 9.59 19.82
N LYS A 505 22.31 8.40 20.40
CA LYS A 505 21.87 7.18 19.70
C LYS A 505 20.97 6.37 20.64
N PRO A 506 19.86 5.78 20.17
CA PRO A 506 19.43 5.68 18.76
C PRO A 506 18.74 6.92 18.16
N LEU A 507 18.33 7.93 18.95
CA LEU A 507 17.62 9.11 18.43
C LEU A 507 18.52 10.04 17.62
N THR A 508 18.01 10.48 16.48
CA THR A 508 18.63 11.56 15.72
C THR A 508 18.41 12.93 16.40
N ALA A 509 19.28 13.90 16.09
CA ALA A 509 19.16 15.26 16.62
C ALA A 509 17.80 15.91 16.35
N GLN A 510 17.20 15.65 15.17
CA GLN A 510 15.90 16.17 14.81
C GLN A 510 14.77 15.50 15.61
N GLN A 511 14.80 14.16 15.73
CA GLN A 511 13.82 13.40 16.50
C GLN A 511 13.85 13.77 17.99
N PHE A 512 15.05 13.89 18.58
CA PHE A 512 15.22 14.30 19.97
C PHE A 512 14.64 15.70 20.23
N ARG A 513 15.03 16.70 19.41
CA ARG A 513 14.52 18.08 19.50
C ARG A 513 12.99 18.13 19.40
N PHE A 514 12.41 17.40 18.44
CA PHE A 514 10.97 17.34 18.26
C PHE A 514 10.25 16.69 19.44
N ALA A 515 10.78 15.57 19.96
CA ALA A 515 10.18 14.88 21.10
C ALA A 515 10.23 15.73 22.37
N MET A 516 11.37 16.39 22.66
CA MET A 516 11.50 17.28 23.82
C MET A 516 10.57 18.50 23.70
N LYS A 517 10.52 19.16 22.53
CA LYS A 517 9.57 20.26 22.26
C LYS A 517 8.13 19.80 22.49
N SER A 518 7.79 18.59 22.05
CA SER A 518 6.44 18.04 22.22
C SER A 518 6.10 17.83 23.70
N VAL A 519 6.98 17.24 24.50
CA VAL A 519 6.76 17.05 25.95
C VAL A 519 6.59 18.38 26.67
N VAL A 520 7.45 19.38 26.41
CA VAL A 520 7.34 20.70 27.04
C VAL A 520 6.04 21.40 26.64
N ARG A 521 5.63 21.27 25.37
CA ARG A 521 4.35 21.81 24.90
C ARG A 521 3.15 21.13 25.54
N LEU A 522 3.21 19.81 25.78
CA LEU A 522 2.14 19.08 26.46
C LEU A 522 1.97 19.53 27.92
N ALA A 523 3.05 19.96 28.57
CA ALA A 523 3.01 20.53 29.92
C ALA A 523 2.68 22.03 29.96
N ALA A 524 2.35 22.66 28.82
CA ALA A 524 1.98 24.08 28.76
C ALA A 524 0.48 24.31 29.05
N PRO A 525 0.11 25.37 29.78
CA PRO A 525 -1.30 25.76 29.94
C PRO A 525 -2.00 26.00 28.58
N PRO A 526 -3.29 25.64 28.43
CA PRO A 526 -4.24 25.20 29.45
C PRO A 526 -4.34 23.68 29.63
N SER A 527 -3.28 22.91 29.37
CA SER A 527 -3.37 21.45 29.40
C SER A 527 -3.65 20.88 30.82
N PRO A 528 -4.33 19.72 30.93
CA PRO A 528 -4.50 19.02 32.21
C PRO A 528 -3.18 18.62 32.88
N ILE A 529 -2.16 18.35 32.08
CA ILE A 529 -0.80 17.99 32.55
C ILE A 529 -0.16 19.21 33.23
N ALA A 530 -0.34 20.42 32.68
CA ALA A 530 0.17 21.65 33.28
C ALA A 530 -0.39 21.88 34.70
N MET A 531 -1.65 21.50 34.95
CA MET A 531 -2.26 21.58 36.29
C MET A 531 -1.72 20.52 37.24
N SER A 532 -1.50 19.30 36.75
CA SER A 532 -1.07 18.16 37.57
C SER A 532 0.43 18.19 37.87
N MET A 533 1.23 18.75 36.97
CA MET A 533 2.69 18.85 37.04
C MET A 533 3.17 20.27 36.67
N PRO A 534 2.87 21.29 37.49
CA PRO A 534 3.16 22.70 37.13
C PRO A 534 4.64 23.01 36.97
N LEU A 535 5.53 22.22 37.60
CA LEU A 535 6.98 22.36 37.50
C LEU A 535 7.61 21.56 36.35
N MET A 536 6.82 20.76 35.60
CA MET A 536 7.37 19.85 34.59
C MET A 536 8.21 20.57 33.53
N GLN A 537 7.73 21.70 33.00
CA GLN A 537 8.46 22.45 31.99
C GLN A 537 9.81 22.96 32.52
N ALA A 538 9.85 23.46 33.76
CA ALA A 538 11.07 23.90 34.42
C ALA A 538 12.04 22.72 34.64
N ILE A 539 11.55 21.60 35.17
CA ILE A 539 12.34 20.39 35.42
C ILE A 539 12.97 19.87 34.12
N VAL A 540 12.20 19.77 33.04
CA VAL A 540 12.70 19.28 31.74
C VAL A 540 13.80 20.20 31.20
N LEU A 541 13.62 21.52 31.29
CA LEU A 541 14.65 22.48 30.87
C LEU A 541 15.89 22.44 31.77
N ASP A 542 15.73 22.27 33.08
CA ASP A 542 16.83 22.13 34.02
C ASP A 542 17.65 20.85 33.74
N LEU A 543 16.98 19.72 33.48
CA LEU A 543 17.64 18.47 33.07
C LEU A 543 18.42 18.64 31.76
N LEU A 544 17.83 19.34 30.78
CA LEU A 544 18.52 19.68 29.53
C LEU A 544 19.74 20.57 29.80
N ARG A 545 19.63 21.62 30.62
CA ARG A 545 20.74 22.50 31.00
C ARG A 545 21.86 21.73 31.67
N GLU A 546 21.54 20.90 32.66
CA GLU A 546 22.54 20.07 33.36
C GLU A 546 23.30 19.18 32.37
N ARG A 547 22.59 18.60 31.40
CA ARG A 547 23.21 17.79 30.36
C ARG A 547 24.04 18.62 29.39
N VAL A 548 23.59 19.81 28.98
CA VAL A 548 24.37 20.74 28.13
C VAL A 548 25.74 21.01 28.74
N GLU A 549 25.83 21.22 30.06
CA GLU A 549 27.09 21.51 30.73
C GLU A 549 28.12 20.39 30.60
N HIS A 550 27.67 19.13 30.57
CA HIS A 550 28.51 17.94 30.52
C HIS A 550 28.60 17.28 29.13
N ALA A 551 27.88 17.81 28.13
CA ALA A 551 27.80 17.23 26.79
C ALA A 551 29.07 17.46 25.96
N SER A 552 29.38 16.51 25.07
CA SER A 552 30.53 16.63 24.18
C SER A 552 30.34 17.72 23.12
N GLU A 553 31.44 18.43 22.80
CA GLU A 553 31.53 19.36 21.68
C GLU A 553 31.97 18.67 20.37
N ASP A 554 32.26 17.37 20.41
CA ASP A 554 32.60 16.59 19.23
C ASP A 554 31.42 16.52 18.27
N LEU A 555 31.73 16.55 16.98
CA LEU A 555 30.72 16.45 15.93
C LEU A 555 30.07 15.08 15.96
N LEU A 556 28.73 15.06 16.01
CA LEU A 556 27.96 13.84 15.89
C LEU A 556 28.17 13.24 14.48
N PRO A 557 28.21 11.90 14.36
CA PRO A 557 28.37 11.25 13.07
C PRO A 557 27.23 11.64 12.13
N SER A 558 27.56 11.91 10.87
CA SER A 558 26.57 12.22 9.83
C SER A 558 25.62 11.03 9.64
N ASN A 559 24.32 11.28 9.72
CA ASN A 559 23.32 10.26 9.40
C ASN A 559 23.35 9.96 7.90
N HIS A 560 23.52 8.69 7.55
CA HIS A 560 23.56 8.23 6.16
C HIS A 560 22.19 8.25 5.47
N ASP A 561 21.09 8.36 6.22
CA ASP A 561 19.70 8.25 5.72
C ASP A 561 19.02 9.60 5.43
N VAL A 562 19.71 10.73 5.60
CA VAL A 562 19.16 12.08 5.32
C VAL A 562 19.94 12.71 4.15
N PRO A 563 19.27 13.31 3.14
CA PRO A 563 19.95 13.98 2.04
C PRO A 563 21.01 14.98 2.51
N VAL A 564 22.20 14.91 1.92
CA VAL A 564 23.42 15.65 2.30
C VAL A 564 23.26 17.18 2.25
N GLU A 565 22.21 17.70 1.60
CA GLU A 565 22.05 19.13 1.32
C GLU A 565 21.59 19.99 2.51
N SER A 566 21.20 19.42 3.66
CA SER A 566 20.57 20.20 4.75
C SER A 566 21.15 20.10 6.17
N ASN A 567 22.11 19.22 6.46
CA ASN A 567 22.64 19.07 7.83
C ASN A 567 24.15 19.37 7.89
N GLN A 568 24.51 20.56 8.38
CA GLN A 568 25.85 20.76 8.95
C GLN A 568 25.99 19.89 10.22
N PRO A 569 27.14 19.25 10.46
CA PRO A 569 27.32 18.38 11.62
C PRO A 569 27.20 19.18 12.93
N LEU A 570 26.30 18.74 13.81
CA LEU A 570 26.06 19.33 15.13
C LEU A 570 26.76 18.49 16.20
N SER A 571 27.19 19.12 17.30
CA SER A 571 27.65 18.41 18.50
C SER A 571 26.47 18.09 19.43
N GLU A 572 26.68 17.17 20.37
CA GLU A 572 25.67 16.85 21.40
C GLU A 572 25.24 18.12 22.16
N ARG A 573 26.23 18.92 22.59
CA ARG A 573 26.00 20.20 23.29
C ARG A 573 25.12 21.14 22.49
N THR A 574 25.38 21.29 21.19
CA THR A 574 24.62 22.17 20.29
C THR A 574 23.19 21.68 20.11
N VAL A 575 22.96 20.37 19.97
CA VAL A 575 21.60 19.82 19.82
C VAL A 575 20.77 20.01 21.09
N LEU A 576 21.36 19.80 22.27
CA LEU A 576 20.68 20.02 23.54
C LEU A 576 20.30 21.51 23.71
N LEU A 577 21.20 22.44 23.37
CA LEU A 577 20.89 23.88 23.36
C LEU A 577 19.78 24.23 22.37
N LEU A 578 19.83 23.70 21.14
CA LEU A 578 18.76 23.90 20.16
C LEU A 578 17.42 23.35 20.65
N SER A 579 17.43 22.26 21.42
CA SER A 579 16.24 21.70 22.05
C SER A 579 15.64 22.66 23.09
N ILE A 580 16.49 23.31 23.91
CA ILE A 580 16.07 24.37 24.85
C ILE A 580 15.44 25.53 24.07
N ILE A 581 16.10 26.01 23.01
CA ILE A 581 15.61 27.11 22.17
C ILE A 581 14.23 26.77 21.57
N ASP A 582 14.06 25.55 21.05
CA ASP A 582 12.80 25.10 20.46
C ASP A 582 11.63 25.03 21.46
N CYS A 583 11.93 24.93 22.76
CA CYS A 583 10.94 24.87 23.84
C CYS A 583 10.46 26.24 24.31
N LEU A 584 11.22 27.32 24.09
CA LEU A 584 10.93 28.68 24.62
C LEU A 584 9.51 29.16 24.25
N ASN A 585 9.06 28.87 23.04
CA ASN A 585 7.75 29.31 22.53
C ASN A 585 6.56 28.70 23.29
N SER A 586 6.79 27.62 24.05
CA SER A 586 5.76 26.90 24.81
C SER A 586 5.76 27.24 26.30
N LEU A 587 6.66 28.12 26.77
CA LEU A 587 6.79 28.43 28.19
C LEU A 587 5.79 29.50 28.66
N PRO A 588 5.28 29.42 29.89
CA PRO A 588 4.60 30.53 30.55
C PRO A 588 5.53 31.75 30.65
N ILE A 589 4.98 32.96 30.59
CA ILE A 589 5.75 34.21 30.58
C ILE A 589 6.79 34.30 31.72
N PRO A 590 6.47 33.96 32.99
CA PRO A 590 7.46 34.03 34.06
C PRO A 590 8.67 33.13 33.80
N LEU A 591 8.41 31.89 33.37
CA LEU A 591 9.46 30.92 33.06
C LEU A 591 10.24 31.34 31.80
N LEU A 592 9.57 31.94 30.81
CA LEU A 592 10.23 32.47 29.62
C LEU A 592 11.20 33.61 29.97
N GLU A 593 10.79 34.55 30.83
CA GLU A 593 11.66 35.65 31.29
C GLU A 593 12.90 35.12 32.03
N ASP A 594 12.76 34.05 32.82
CA ASP A 594 13.87 33.40 33.52
C ASP A 594 14.82 32.66 32.56
N TRP A 595 14.29 32.02 31.52
CA TRP A 595 15.07 31.16 30.62
C TRP A 595 15.72 31.91 29.44
N LEU A 596 15.28 33.13 29.10
CA LEU A 596 15.90 33.93 28.05
C LEU A 596 17.39 34.26 28.34
N PRO A 597 17.76 34.79 29.53
CA PRO A 597 19.17 35.00 29.90
C PRO A 597 19.96 33.69 29.98
N VAL A 598 19.40 32.65 30.59
CA VAL A 598 20.06 31.34 30.73
C VAL A 598 20.40 30.74 29.36
N THR A 599 19.48 30.87 28.39
CA THR A 599 19.70 30.40 27.03
C THR A 599 20.82 31.19 26.34
N ALA A 600 20.90 32.50 26.57
CA ALA A 600 21.98 33.34 26.07
C ALA A 600 23.35 32.94 26.68
N ASP A 601 23.42 32.65 27.97
CA ASP A 601 24.64 32.17 28.64
C ASP A 601 25.11 30.83 28.07
N LEU A 602 24.19 29.87 27.91
CA LEU A 602 24.51 28.57 27.32
C LEU A 602 24.99 28.71 25.88
N LEU A 603 24.42 29.65 25.11
CA LEU A 603 24.85 29.96 23.75
C LEU A 603 26.28 30.51 23.71
N GLN A 604 26.68 31.34 24.68
CA GLN A 604 28.06 31.85 24.75
C GLN A 604 29.08 30.75 25.04
N LYS A 605 28.68 29.70 25.76
CA LYS A 605 29.53 28.54 26.07
C LYS A 605 29.80 27.64 24.85
N VAL A 606 29.12 27.82 23.72
CA VAL A 606 29.40 27.07 22.48
C VAL A 606 30.66 27.62 21.81
N LYS A 607 31.73 26.82 21.76
CA LYS A 607 33.03 27.26 21.21
C LYS A 607 33.07 27.28 19.69
N ASN A 608 32.36 26.37 19.02
CA ASN A 608 32.37 26.30 17.56
C ASN A 608 31.59 27.49 16.97
N PRO A 609 32.23 28.40 16.20
CA PRO A 609 31.59 29.62 15.72
C PRO A 609 30.45 29.37 14.75
N VAL A 610 30.52 28.30 13.95
CA VAL A 610 29.47 27.94 12.99
C VAL A 610 28.22 27.46 13.73
N GLN A 611 28.39 26.55 14.70
CA GLN A 611 27.28 26.05 15.52
C GLN A 611 26.69 27.14 16.41
N LYS A 612 27.52 28.04 16.94
CA LYS A 612 27.07 29.21 17.68
C LYS A 612 26.19 30.12 16.81
N GLN A 613 26.61 30.40 15.58
CA GLN A 613 25.83 31.18 14.63
C GLN A 613 24.48 30.50 14.30
N GLN A 614 24.46 29.17 14.17
CA GLN A 614 23.21 28.43 13.96
C GLN A 614 22.27 28.55 15.17
N CYS A 615 22.78 28.44 16.40
CA CYS A 615 21.98 28.66 17.60
C CYS A 615 21.44 30.09 17.68
N GLN A 616 22.25 31.09 17.32
CA GLN A 616 21.81 32.50 17.27
C GLN A 616 20.69 32.70 16.23
N GLN A 617 20.85 32.14 15.04
CA GLN A 617 19.82 32.19 14.00
C GLN A 617 18.54 31.50 14.43
N ARG A 618 18.65 30.32 15.06
CA ARG A 618 17.47 29.59 15.53
C ARG A 618 16.79 30.31 16.69
N LEU A 619 17.55 30.89 17.62
CA LEU A 619 17.00 31.71 18.70
C LEU A 619 16.26 32.92 18.12
N TRP A 620 16.89 33.66 17.22
CA TRP A 620 16.24 34.78 16.53
C TRP A 620 14.93 34.35 15.86
N ALA A 621 14.97 33.26 15.09
CA ALA A 621 13.79 32.69 14.43
C ALA A 621 12.70 32.31 15.44
N ALA A 622 13.05 31.66 16.57
CA ALA A 622 12.08 31.33 17.61
C ALA A 622 11.38 32.57 18.19
N LEU A 623 12.10 33.69 18.32
CA LEU A 623 11.55 34.97 18.78
C LEU A 623 10.75 35.71 17.68
N SER A 624 11.05 35.51 16.40
CA SER A 624 10.50 36.30 15.29
C SER A 624 9.46 35.61 14.40
N ASP A 625 9.40 34.27 14.37
CA ASP A 625 8.63 33.49 13.38
C ASP A 625 7.11 33.47 13.63
N GLY A 626 6.61 34.21 14.62
CA GLY A 626 5.18 34.29 14.92
C GLY A 626 4.58 33.04 15.58
N GLU A 627 5.42 32.10 16.04
CA GLU A 627 4.97 30.93 16.82
C GLU A 627 4.50 31.31 18.24
N MET A 628 4.87 32.49 18.75
CA MET A 628 4.48 32.99 20.07
C MET A 628 3.16 33.77 20.01
N ASP A 629 2.40 33.72 21.10
CA ASP A 629 1.29 34.66 21.29
C ASP A 629 1.80 36.09 21.52
N VAL A 630 0.88 37.05 21.48
CA VAL A 630 1.19 38.49 21.56
C VAL A 630 1.93 38.85 22.85
N GLU A 631 1.56 38.24 23.97
CA GLU A 631 2.14 38.56 25.29
C GLU A 631 3.55 38.00 25.42
N ARG A 632 3.78 36.73 25.04
CA ARG A 632 5.12 36.13 24.99
C ARG A 632 6.03 36.89 24.03
N ALA A 633 5.53 37.23 22.85
CA ALA A 633 6.29 37.99 21.86
C ALA A 633 6.67 39.38 22.40
N ALA A 634 5.77 40.06 23.10
CA ALA A 634 6.06 41.35 23.73
C ALA A 634 7.16 41.24 24.79
N SER A 635 7.12 40.22 25.65
CA SER A 635 8.18 39.95 26.64
C SER A 635 9.53 39.68 25.97
N CYS A 636 9.55 38.87 24.91
CA CYS A 636 10.76 38.58 24.13
C CYS A 636 11.36 39.83 23.45
N VAL A 637 10.51 40.66 22.85
CA VAL A 637 10.93 41.93 22.24
C VAL A 637 11.49 42.86 23.30
N ALA A 638 10.79 43.03 24.43
CA ALA A 638 11.26 43.88 25.53
C ALA A 638 12.62 43.42 26.08
N TRP A 639 12.82 42.11 26.23
CA TRP A 639 14.11 41.54 26.62
C TRP A 639 15.19 41.84 25.56
N TRP A 640 14.90 41.57 24.29
CA TRP A 640 15.83 41.75 23.18
C TRP A 640 16.26 43.20 22.97
N THR A 641 15.33 44.17 23.07
CA THR A 641 15.61 45.59 22.77
C THR A 641 15.99 46.43 23.98
N SER A 642 15.42 46.14 25.14
CA SER A 642 15.42 47.06 26.29
C SER A 642 16.06 46.50 27.54
N ARG A 643 16.27 45.17 27.63
CA ARG A 643 16.93 44.52 28.77
C ARG A 643 18.29 43.90 28.42
N GLY A 644 18.94 44.37 27.34
CA GLY A 644 20.28 43.93 26.97
C GLY A 644 20.38 42.56 26.28
N GLY A 645 19.25 41.93 25.94
CA GLY A 645 19.24 40.56 25.39
C GLY A 645 19.97 40.44 24.05
N ARG A 646 19.88 41.46 23.18
CA ARG A 646 20.63 41.51 21.92
C ARG A 646 22.14 41.48 22.16
N GLU A 647 22.63 42.32 23.06
CA GLU A 647 24.05 42.41 23.42
C GLU A 647 24.51 41.09 24.04
N HIS A 648 23.71 40.52 24.94
CA HIS A 648 24.01 39.25 25.62
C HIS A 648 24.14 38.07 24.64
N VAL A 649 23.29 37.99 23.62
CA VAL A 649 23.35 36.93 22.59
C VAL A 649 24.49 37.15 21.58
N MET A 650 24.78 38.41 21.22
CA MET A 650 25.79 38.72 20.19
C MET A 650 27.22 38.82 20.72
N LEU A 651 27.39 39.38 21.91
CA LEU A 651 28.68 39.79 22.49
C LEU A 651 29.02 39.04 23.78
N GLY A 652 28.04 38.39 24.42
CA GLY A 652 28.18 37.73 25.73
C GLY A 652 28.00 38.68 26.90
N GLU A 653 28.05 38.14 28.14
CA GLU A 653 28.05 38.99 29.34
C GLU A 653 29.25 39.95 29.27
N GLN A 654 28.97 41.25 29.22
CA GLN A 654 29.99 42.24 29.52
C GLN A 654 30.22 42.19 31.02
N PRO A 655 31.48 42.09 31.52
CA PRO A 655 31.73 42.15 32.94
C PRO A 655 31.09 43.43 33.51
N GLU A 656 30.40 43.30 34.64
CA GLU A 656 29.81 44.40 35.41
C GLU A 656 30.89 45.32 36.00
N GLU A 657 31.78 45.87 35.17
CA GLU A 657 32.80 46.86 35.52
C GLU A 657 33.02 47.80 34.34
N GLN A 658 31.97 48.51 33.93
CA GLN A 658 32.10 49.79 33.27
C GLN A 658 30.88 50.64 33.63
N GLU A 659 31.04 51.37 34.74
CA GLU A 659 30.20 52.50 35.10
C GLU A 659 29.82 53.28 33.83
N TYR A 660 28.52 53.49 33.66
CA TYR A 660 27.94 54.35 32.63
C TYR A 660 28.59 55.75 32.67
N LEU A 661 29.58 56.00 31.81
CA LEU A 661 30.04 57.35 31.52
C LEU A 661 28.97 58.04 30.68
N MET A 662 28.11 58.78 31.38
CA MET A 662 27.14 59.72 30.82
C MET A 662 27.83 60.74 29.92
N SER A 663 27.82 60.53 28.60
CA SER A 663 28.18 61.54 27.61
C SER A 663 27.02 62.55 27.50
N GLY A 664 27.05 63.57 28.36
CA GLY A 664 25.98 64.55 28.45
C GLY A 664 26.30 65.72 29.37
N ALA A 665 27.48 66.32 29.25
CA ALA A 665 27.77 67.61 29.87
C ALA A 665 28.54 68.51 28.89
N LEU A 666 27.82 69.44 28.28
CA LEU A 666 28.39 70.56 27.51
C LEU A 666 29.18 71.47 28.47
N GLN A 667 30.49 71.56 28.28
CA GLN A 667 31.28 72.64 28.84
C GLN A 667 31.01 73.91 28.03
N PHE A 668 30.28 74.85 28.62
CA PHE A 668 30.33 76.25 28.21
C PHE A 668 31.68 76.81 28.65
N ASP A 669 32.46 77.32 27.70
CA ASP A 669 33.56 78.22 28.01
C ASP A 669 33.44 79.53 27.24
N SER A 670 33.69 80.60 27.98
CA SER A 670 33.34 81.98 27.66
C SER A 670 34.58 82.82 27.33
N LYS A 671 34.39 83.81 26.43
CA LYS A 671 35.29 84.95 26.07
C LYS A 671 36.49 84.55 25.18
N LEU A 672 36.80 85.20 24.07
CA LEU A 672 36.60 86.56 23.56
C LEU A 672 36.48 86.52 22.03
#